data_AF-A0A8C9TF40-F1
#
_entry.id   AF-A0A8C9TF40-F1
#
_cell.length_a   1.000
_cell.length_b   1.000
_cell.length_c   1.000
_cell.angle_alpha   90.00
_cell.angle_beta   90.00
_cell.angle_gamma   90.00
#
_symmetry.space_group_name_H-M   'P 1'
#
loop_
_entity.id
_entity.type
_entity.pdbx_description
1 polymer ?
#
loop_
_entity_poly.entity_id
_entity_poly.type
_entity_poly.pdbx_seq_one_letter_code
_entity_poly.pdbx_strand_id
1 'polypeptide(L)'
;MFAPLRFDGKVVLITGAGGGLGREYALAFAERGAFVVVNDLGGDIKGGGKSSTAADKVVAEIKAKGGTAVANYDSVENGEKLVQTALDTFGRIGIVPWLEALGLLLYSSTIYDVYLFVFQPGFLRVLFQIWIIMTSSAAGIYGNFGQANYSTAKLGLLGFSNTLAIEGQKYNIYCNTIAPTAGSRLTQTVMAQDLLDFFKVEYVSPLVLWLCHEQCEENGSLFEVGGGWIAKLRWERTQGAILRHQNQSMSPEAVRDHWDKICNFQNATKPASVHEAMNQLLEVLSAVDIDTGLAGNPTSAVASTELGIPLSAVGQKLAEVEFSYSNMQTILYALGVGMSTKEPDHLKFLYEGDSEFSCLPTFGVIPSQSVLAHGGLSTIKGLNIDYTRLLHGEHYLELYKPLPTSGKLTSRGMIADVLDKGSGMVVLVDAHTYNGQELVCYNQFTLFLVGMGGFGKKTSDKAKVAPCCRQAPLCLFQAALYRLSGDFNPLHIDPSFAALGGYKTPILHGLCSFGFAARHVLKHYANNDVSKFKSIKVRFVKPVLPGQTLQTEMWKEGSRIHLQCRIKETGDVVLTSAYVMPTWCWKPPQKHITRGLQSDLVFAEIGHRIKDFGPELVRKVNAVFQWEITQGGRTAAQWTINLKSGTGSLQKGPYSGKPDVTFTLSDEDFMKVVQGKLDPQKAFFAGKLKAKGNIMLSQKLETILKDYAKF
;
A
#
# COMPACT_ATOMS: atom_id res chain seq x y z
N MET A 1 4.19 -32.03 -15.60
CA MET A 1 5.39 -31.40 -16.20
C MET A 1 4.92 -30.15 -16.92
N PHE A 2 5.46 -28.98 -16.56
CA PHE A 2 5.18 -27.74 -17.29
C PHE A 2 5.81 -27.81 -18.69
N ALA A 3 5.22 -27.10 -19.66
CA ALA A 3 5.79 -27.00 -21.00
C ALA A 3 7.19 -26.34 -20.94
N PRO A 4 8.15 -26.77 -21.77
CA PRO A 4 9.47 -26.15 -21.82
C PRO A 4 9.39 -24.70 -22.29
N LEU A 5 10.21 -23.81 -21.72
CA LEU A 5 10.33 -22.42 -22.14
C LEU A 5 10.88 -22.36 -23.58
N ARG A 6 10.18 -21.63 -24.46
CA ARG A 6 10.51 -21.48 -25.89
C ARG A 6 10.44 -20.01 -26.31
N PHE A 7 11.12 -19.68 -27.41
CA PHE A 7 11.25 -18.33 -27.96
C PHE A 7 10.84 -18.28 -29.43
N ASP A 8 9.88 -19.13 -29.81
CA ASP A 8 9.41 -19.22 -31.19
C ASP A 8 8.91 -17.85 -31.69
N GLY A 9 9.44 -17.43 -32.84
CA GLY A 9 9.08 -16.14 -33.45
C GLY A 9 9.69 -14.91 -32.77
N LYS A 10 10.54 -15.06 -31.74
CA LYS A 10 11.29 -13.96 -31.13
C LYS A 10 12.63 -13.77 -31.84
N VAL A 11 13.09 -12.52 -31.92
CA VAL A 11 14.39 -12.16 -32.48
C VAL A 11 15.31 -11.71 -31.33
N VAL A 12 16.50 -12.32 -31.24
CA VAL A 12 17.48 -12.10 -30.18
C VAL A 12 18.75 -11.51 -30.78
N LEU A 13 19.19 -10.35 -30.35
CA LEU A 13 20.45 -9.72 -30.73
C LEU A 13 21.47 -9.84 -29.60
N ILE A 14 22.55 -10.58 -29.80
CA ILE A 14 23.56 -10.84 -28.76
C ILE A 14 24.88 -10.23 -29.20
N THR A 15 25.41 -9.30 -28.41
CA THR A 15 26.73 -8.69 -28.64
C THR A 15 27.84 -9.56 -28.06
N GLY A 16 29.04 -9.52 -28.63
CA GLY A 16 30.17 -10.35 -28.20
C GLY A 16 29.86 -11.85 -28.26
N ALA A 17 29.06 -12.27 -29.24
CA ALA A 17 28.53 -13.62 -29.36
C ALA A 17 29.49 -14.60 -30.06
N GLY A 18 30.71 -14.18 -30.42
CA GLY A 18 31.71 -15.01 -31.08
C GLY A 18 32.42 -16.00 -30.15
N GLY A 19 32.29 -15.84 -28.82
CA GLY A 19 32.87 -16.75 -27.83
C GLY A 19 32.32 -16.58 -26.42
N GLY A 20 32.78 -17.41 -25.48
CA GLY A 20 32.43 -17.32 -24.05
C GLY A 20 30.91 -17.34 -23.78
N LEU A 21 30.47 -16.47 -22.87
CA LEU A 21 29.06 -16.33 -22.49
C LEU A 21 28.15 -15.97 -23.66
N GLY A 22 28.56 -15.02 -24.52
CA GLY A 22 27.73 -14.56 -25.64
C GLY A 22 27.43 -15.67 -26.64
N ARG A 23 28.44 -16.50 -26.98
CA ARG A 23 28.24 -17.69 -27.82
C ARG A 23 27.24 -18.66 -27.20
N GLU A 24 27.36 -18.91 -25.90
CA GLU A 24 26.48 -19.84 -25.20
C GLU A 24 25.03 -19.34 -25.15
N TYR A 25 24.82 -18.04 -24.91
CA TYR A 25 23.49 -17.44 -25.03
C TYR A 25 22.91 -17.63 -26.44
N ALA A 26 23.72 -17.41 -27.48
CA ALA A 26 23.28 -17.55 -28.87
C ALA A 26 22.82 -18.97 -29.20
N LEU A 27 23.57 -19.97 -28.75
CA LEU A 27 23.20 -21.37 -28.91
C LEU A 27 21.93 -21.72 -28.13
N ALA A 28 21.83 -21.30 -26.87
CA ALA A 28 20.71 -21.62 -25.99
C ALA A 28 19.39 -20.98 -26.46
N PHE A 29 19.41 -19.74 -26.96
CA PHE A 29 18.24 -19.10 -27.56
C PHE A 29 17.83 -19.75 -28.88
N ALA A 30 18.80 -20.08 -29.75
CA ALA A 30 18.52 -20.72 -31.04
C ALA A 30 17.92 -22.13 -30.86
N GLU A 31 18.45 -22.93 -29.93
CA GLU A 31 17.92 -24.27 -29.59
C GLU A 31 16.44 -24.21 -29.18
N ARG A 32 16.00 -23.07 -28.62
CA ARG A 32 14.64 -22.84 -28.15
C ARG A 32 13.75 -22.08 -29.15
N GLY A 33 14.16 -22.01 -30.42
CA GLY A 33 13.34 -21.51 -31.52
C GLY A 33 13.46 -20.01 -31.82
N ALA A 34 14.40 -19.31 -31.20
CA ALA A 34 14.62 -17.90 -31.47
C ALA A 34 15.41 -17.68 -32.78
N PHE A 35 15.14 -16.56 -33.44
CA PHE A 35 15.98 -16.02 -34.53
C PHE A 35 17.12 -15.21 -33.93
N VAL A 36 18.38 -15.56 -34.20
CA VAL A 36 19.53 -14.96 -33.48
C VAL A 36 20.38 -14.07 -34.40
N VAL A 37 20.64 -12.82 -33.99
CA VAL A 37 21.68 -11.97 -34.55
C VAL A 37 22.92 -12.12 -33.68
N VAL A 38 23.96 -12.72 -34.24
CA VAL A 38 25.26 -12.96 -33.60
C VAL A 38 26.17 -11.79 -33.95
N ASN A 39 26.32 -10.83 -33.05
CA ASN A 39 27.26 -9.72 -33.22
C ASN A 39 28.62 -10.05 -32.57
N ASP A 40 29.70 -9.90 -33.33
CA ASP A 40 31.06 -9.90 -32.79
C ASP A 40 32.01 -9.14 -33.73
N LEU A 41 32.81 -8.24 -33.18
CA LEU A 41 33.82 -7.48 -33.94
C LEU A 41 35.01 -8.37 -34.36
N GLY A 42 35.25 -9.46 -33.64
CA GLY A 42 36.39 -10.36 -33.82
C GLY A 42 37.74 -9.78 -33.40
N GLY A 43 37.73 -8.85 -32.44
CA GLY A 43 38.94 -8.27 -31.84
C GLY A 43 39.62 -9.17 -30.80
N ASP A 44 40.85 -8.84 -30.44
CA ASP A 44 41.59 -9.49 -29.35
C ASP A 44 41.14 -9.02 -27.95
N ILE A 45 41.68 -9.63 -26.88
CA ILE A 45 41.34 -9.26 -25.48
C ILE A 45 41.81 -7.85 -25.07
N LYS A 46 42.57 -7.15 -25.92
CA LYS A 46 43.07 -5.79 -25.68
C LYS A 46 42.32 -4.75 -26.52
N GLY A 47 41.34 -5.17 -27.33
CA GLY A 47 40.54 -4.29 -28.18
C GLY A 47 41.17 -3.99 -29.54
N GLY A 48 42.19 -4.75 -29.96
CA GLY A 48 42.82 -4.62 -31.26
C GLY A 48 42.28 -5.62 -32.30
N GLY A 49 42.21 -5.20 -33.57
CA GLY A 49 41.86 -6.06 -34.70
C GLY A 49 40.36 -6.15 -35.02
N LYS A 50 40.03 -6.64 -36.21
CA LYS A 50 38.67 -6.88 -36.69
C LYS A 50 38.64 -8.17 -37.52
N SER A 51 37.71 -9.07 -37.26
CA SER A 51 37.56 -10.34 -37.98
C SER A 51 36.10 -10.80 -38.02
N SER A 52 35.60 -11.19 -39.20
CA SER A 52 34.25 -11.76 -39.32
C SER A 52 34.15 -13.18 -38.74
N THR A 53 35.30 -13.87 -38.65
CA THR A 53 35.37 -15.32 -38.42
C THR A 53 34.76 -15.75 -37.08
N ALA A 54 34.78 -14.89 -36.06
CA ALA A 54 34.21 -15.20 -34.75
C ALA A 54 32.68 -15.36 -34.82
N ALA A 55 31.99 -14.38 -35.40
CA ALA A 55 30.54 -14.43 -35.59
C ALA A 55 30.13 -15.53 -36.59
N ASP A 56 30.87 -15.66 -37.70
CA ASP A 56 30.61 -16.65 -38.76
C ASP A 56 30.57 -18.09 -38.22
N LYS A 57 31.54 -18.44 -37.36
CA LYS A 57 31.63 -19.77 -36.74
C LYS A 57 30.40 -20.09 -35.89
N VAL A 58 29.92 -19.14 -35.11
CA VAL A 58 28.76 -19.34 -34.23
C VAL A 58 27.47 -19.43 -35.05
N VAL A 59 27.32 -18.62 -36.09
CA VAL A 59 26.20 -18.73 -37.03
C VAL A 59 26.19 -20.09 -37.74
N ALA A 60 27.35 -20.56 -38.20
CA ALA A 60 27.46 -21.88 -38.83
C ALA A 60 27.08 -23.01 -37.85
N GLU A 61 27.49 -22.90 -36.59
CA GLU A 61 27.13 -23.87 -35.55
C GLU A 61 25.62 -23.86 -35.25
N ILE A 62 25.01 -22.68 -35.12
CA ILE A 62 23.56 -22.55 -34.93
C ILE A 62 22.80 -23.20 -36.10
N LYS A 63 23.21 -22.91 -37.34
CA LYS A 63 22.59 -23.50 -38.55
C LYS A 63 22.78 -25.01 -38.62
N ALA A 64 23.94 -25.53 -38.23
CA ALA A 64 24.20 -26.97 -38.18
C ALA A 64 23.30 -27.69 -37.16
N LYS A 65 22.90 -27.02 -36.08
CA LYS A 65 21.94 -27.51 -35.08
C LYS A 65 20.47 -27.26 -35.46
N GLY A 66 20.20 -26.77 -36.67
CA GLY A 66 18.84 -26.51 -37.18
C GLY A 66 18.22 -25.19 -36.71
N GLY A 67 18.99 -24.31 -36.06
CA GLY A 67 18.56 -22.97 -35.68
C GLY A 67 18.70 -21.96 -36.81
N THR A 68 18.19 -20.75 -36.60
CA THR A 68 18.25 -19.65 -37.57
C THR A 68 19.03 -18.48 -37.00
N ALA A 69 20.11 -18.08 -37.68
CA ALA A 69 20.95 -16.96 -37.26
C ALA A 69 21.58 -16.18 -38.42
N VAL A 70 21.91 -14.92 -38.15
CA VAL A 70 22.65 -14.00 -39.03
C VAL A 70 23.80 -13.35 -38.26
N ALA A 71 24.92 -13.10 -38.93
CA ALA A 71 26.08 -12.45 -38.33
C ALA A 71 26.00 -10.93 -38.49
N ASN A 72 26.51 -10.20 -37.50
CA ASN A 72 26.82 -8.77 -37.60
C ASN A 72 28.28 -8.55 -37.17
N TYR A 73 29.01 -7.72 -37.91
CA TYR A 73 30.45 -7.48 -37.71
C TYR A 73 30.78 -6.04 -37.30
N ASP A 74 29.75 -5.27 -36.96
CA ASP A 74 29.91 -3.88 -36.57
C ASP A 74 30.38 -3.80 -35.11
N SER A 75 31.13 -2.75 -34.80
CA SER A 75 31.43 -2.42 -33.41
C SER A 75 30.12 -2.08 -32.71
N VAL A 76 29.99 -2.50 -31.45
CA VAL A 76 28.87 -2.08 -30.60
C VAL A 76 28.75 -0.57 -30.56
N GLU A 77 29.84 0.17 -30.79
CA GLU A 77 29.84 1.63 -30.91
C GLU A 77 28.84 2.19 -31.93
N ASN A 78 28.47 1.38 -32.93
CA ASN A 78 27.50 1.69 -33.98
C ASN A 78 26.22 0.87 -33.76
N GLY A 79 25.59 1.02 -32.59
CA GLY A 79 24.47 0.20 -32.12
C GLY A 79 23.29 0.15 -33.10
N GLU A 80 23.06 1.22 -33.86
CA GLU A 80 22.03 1.31 -34.89
C GLU A 80 22.18 0.26 -35.99
N LYS A 81 23.41 -0.10 -36.38
CA LYS A 81 23.68 -1.08 -37.44
C LYS A 81 23.38 -2.51 -37.01
N LEU A 82 23.61 -2.80 -35.72
CA LEU A 82 23.28 -4.10 -35.13
C LEU A 82 21.77 -4.31 -35.16
N VAL A 83 21.00 -3.28 -34.78
CA VAL A 83 19.54 -3.36 -34.82
C VAL A 83 19.03 -3.38 -36.26
N GLN A 84 19.62 -2.58 -37.16
CA GLN A 84 19.26 -2.60 -38.58
C GLN A 84 19.43 -4.00 -39.19
N THR A 85 20.49 -4.72 -38.82
CA THR A 85 20.69 -6.11 -39.25
C THR A 85 19.53 -7.02 -38.81
N ALA A 86 19.02 -6.85 -37.59
CA ALA A 86 17.86 -7.59 -37.09
C ALA A 86 16.59 -7.27 -37.88
N LEU A 87 16.37 -5.99 -38.19
CA LEU A 87 15.22 -5.53 -38.96
C LEU A 87 15.26 -6.00 -40.41
N ASP A 88 16.39 -5.83 -41.08
CA ASP A 88 16.56 -6.21 -42.49
C ASP A 88 16.40 -7.72 -42.69
N THR A 89 16.85 -8.51 -41.71
CA THR A 89 16.84 -9.98 -41.82
C THR A 89 15.52 -10.58 -41.34
N PHE A 90 14.99 -10.12 -40.21
CA PHE A 90 13.86 -10.78 -39.52
C PHE A 90 12.61 -9.89 -39.38
N GLY A 91 12.68 -8.62 -39.80
CA GLY A 91 11.56 -7.68 -39.79
C GLY A 91 11.16 -7.12 -38.43
N ARG A 92 11.86 -7.49 -37.35
CA ARG A 92 11.55 -7.10 -35.95
C ARG A 92 12.75 -7.33 -35.02
N ILE A 93 12.68 -6.79 -33.79
CA ILE A 93 13.60 -7.07 -32.67
C ILE A 93 12.80 -7.40 -31.40
N GLY A 94 13.27 -8.31 -30.55
CA GLY A 94 12.53 -8.75 -29.35
C GLY A 94 13.38 -8.90 -28.08
N ILE A 95 14.61 -9.39 -28.15
CA ILE A 95 15.48 -9.62 -26.97
C ILE A 95 16.88 -9.10 -27.31
N VAL A 96 17.51 -8.35 -26.40
CA VAL A 96 18.88 -7.86 -26.60
C VAL A 96 19.75 -8.13 -25.36
N PRO A 97 20.51 -9.25 -25.33
CA PRO A 97 21.53 -9.48 -24.32
C PRO A 97 22.80 -8.69 -24.68
N TRP A 98 23.17 -7.72 -23.84
CA TRP A 98 24.38 -6.91 -24.01
C TRP A 98 25.54 -7.51 -23.24
N LEU A 99 26.52 -8.05 -23.95
CA LEU A 99 27.83 -8.44 -23.43
C LEU A 99 28.86 -7.39 -23.87
N GLU A 100 29.38 -6.60 -22.92
CA GLU A 100 30.51 -5.73 -23.17
C GLU A 100 31.75 -6.33 -22.52
N ALA A 101 32.66 -6.85 -23.34
CA ALA A 101 33.89 -7.49 -22.91
C ALA A 101 35.09 -6.65 -23.34
N LEU A 102 35.32 -5.49 -22.71
CA LEU A 102 36.61 -4.78 -22.65
C LEU A 102 36.48 -3.51 -21.78
N GLY A 103 37.25 -3.43 -20.69
CA GLY A 103 37.18 -2.36 -19.70
C GLY A 103 37.82 -1.03 -20.12
N LEU A 104 37.36 -0.38 -21.19
CA LEU A 104 37.95 0.90 -21.62
C LEU A 104 37.03 1.98 -22.18
N LEU A 105 35.70 1.89 -22.05
CA LEU A 105 34.79 2.91 -22.61
C LEU A 105 33.78 3.39 -21.57
N LEU A 106 34.14 4.44 -20.82
CA LEU A 106 33.19 5.25 -20.05
C LEU A 106 32.73 6.51 -20.81
N TYR A 107 32.91 6.53 -22.14
CA TYR A 107 32.67 7.73 -22.95
C TYR A 107 32.15 7.47 -24.38
N SER A 108 31.58 6.31 -24.70
CA SER A 108 31.04 6.12 -26.06
C SER A 108 29.57 6.58 -26.16
N SER A 109 29.27 7.28 -27.25
CA SER A 109 27.94 7.70 -27.71
C SER A 109 26.91 6.57 -27.79
N THR A 110 27.36 5.32 -27.72
CA THR A 110 26.64 4.06 -27.91
C THR A 110 25.46 3.83 -26.97
N ILE A 111 25.63 4.08 -25.67
CA ILE A 111 24.54 3.93 -24.69
C ILE A 111 23.43 4.93 -24.98
N TYR A 112 23.82 6.14 -25.40
CA TYR A 112 22.92 7.23 -25.76
C TYR A 112 22.23 6.95 -27.11
N ASP A 113 22.96 6.41 -28.09
CA ASP A 113 22.43 6.05 -29.40
C ASP A 113 21.42 4.90 -29.30
N VAL A 114 21.63 3.94 -28.39
CA VAL A 114 20.66 2.86 -28.09
C VAL A 114 19.44 3.38 -27.34
N TYR A 115 19.61 4.28 -26.37
CA TYR A 115 18.48 4.97 -25.73
C TYR A 115 17.64 5.74 -26.77
N LEU A 116 18.30 6.53 -27.62
CA LEU A 116 17.65 7.22 -28.72
C LEU A 116 16.95 6.23 -29.65
N PHE A 117 17.61 5.13 -30.02
CA PHE A 117 17.05 4.11 -30.90
C PHE A 117 15.78 3.44 -30.32
N VAL A 118 15.80 3.06 -29.04
CA VAL A 118 14.66 2.40 -28.37
C VAL A 118 13.49 3.37 -28.13
N PHE A 119 13.76 4.65 -27.86
CA PHE A 119 12.73 5.65 -27.47
C PHE A 119 12.41 6.70 -28.55
N GLN A 120 12.96 6.60 -29.77
CA GLN A 120 12.66 7.53 -30.87
C GLN A 120 11.17 7.48 -31.28
N PRO A 121 10.50 8.64 -31.49
CA PRO A 121 9.07 8.74 -31.81
C PRO A 121 8.58 8.09 -33.12
N GLY A 122 9.44 7.45 -33.91
CA GLY A 122 9.06 6.77 -35.16
C GLY A 122 9.04 5.24 -35.07
N PHE A 123 9.64 4.66 -34.02
CA PHE A 123 9.92 3.22 -33.94
C PHE A 123 8.88 2.43 -33.13
N LEU A 124 8.09 3.13 -32.30
CA LEU A 124 7.02 2.56 -31.48
C LEU A 124 5.78 2.23 -32.33
N ARG A 125 5.85 1.17 -33.14
CA ARG A 125 4.66 0.37 -33.43
C ARG A 125 4.44 -0.60 -32.27
N VAL A 126 3.66 -0.08 -31.32
CA VAL A 126 3.09 -0.70 -30.12
C VAL A 126 2.45 -2.05 -30.42
N LEU A 127 3.17 -3.19 -30.33
CA LEU A 127 2.56 -4.54 -30.29
C LEU A 127 3.42 -5.64 -29.59
N PHE A 128 4.68 -5.42 -29.20
CA PHE A 128 5.56 -6.50 -28.70
C PHE A 128 6.34 -6.13 -27.42
N GLN A 129 6.60 -7.13 -26.56
CA GLN A 129 7.43 -7.01 -25.35
C GLN A 129 8.92 -7.11 -25.70
N ILE A 130 9.77 -6.33 -25.01
CA ILE A 130 11.23 -6.31 -25.22
C ILE A 130 11.94 -6.64 -23.90
N TRP A 131 12.98 -7.47 -23.97
CA TRP A 131 13.85 -7.78 -22.82
C TRP A 131 15.28 -7.37 -23.07
N ILE A 132 15.88 -6.70 -22.09
CA ILE A 132 17.22 -6.17 -22.13
C ILE A 132 18.00 -6.74 -20.94
N ILE A 133 19.19 -7.28 -21.22
CA ILE A 133 20.10 -7.77 -20.18
C ILE A 133 21.39 -6.97 -20.21
N MET A 134 21.72 -6.35 -19.08
CA MET A 134 22.99 -5.69 -18.84
C MET A 134 23.96 -6.65 -18.14
N THR A 135 25.22 -6.66 -18.56
CA THR A 135 26.25 -7.50 -17.94
C THR A 135 27.18 -6.67 -17.08
N SER A 136 26.90 -6.62 -15.77
CA SER A 136 27.78 -6.12 -14.72
C SER A 136 28.80 -7.19 -14.29
N SER A 137 29.40 -7.06 -13.11
CA SER A 137 30.32 -8.05 -12.54
C SER A 137 30.49 -7.87 -11.04
N ALA A 138 30.96 -8.90 -10.34
CA ALA A 138 31.35 -8.81 -8.94
C ALA A 138 32.43 -7.72 -8.71
N ALA A 139 33.38 -7.56 -9.64
CA ALA A 139 34.36 -6.47 -9.58
C ALA A 139 33.71 -5.08 -9.65
N GLY A 140 32.63 -4.93 -10.43
CA GLY A 140 31.83 -3.69 -10.46
C GLY A 140 31.10 -3.44 -9.14
N ILE A 141 30.50 -4.48 -8.56
CA ILE A 141 29.66 -4.38 -7.36
C ILE A 141 30.51 -4.15 -6.10
N TYR A 142 31.59 -4.91 -5.94
CA TYR A 142 32.39 -4.95 -4.71
C TYR A 142 33.76 -4.28 -4.84
N GLY A 143 34.16 -3.91 -6.05
CA GLY A 143 35.51 -3.46 -6.37
C GLY A 143 36.48 -4.64 -6.57
N ASN A 144 37.53 -4.41 -7.37
CA ASN A 144 38.65 -5.34 -7.47
C ASN A 144 39.96 -4.58 -7.74
N PHE A 145 41.07 -5.09 -7.19
CA PHE A 145 42.38 -4.44 -7.30
C PHE A 145 42.81 -4.32 -8.78
N GLY A 146 43.31 -3.13 -9.17
CA GLY A 146 43.83 -2.88 -10.52
C GLY A 146 42.77 -2.77 -11.63
N GLN A 147 41.47 -2.77 -11.29
CA GLN A 147 40.37 -2.78 -12.26
C GLN A 147 39.41 -1.60 -12.10
N ALA A 148 39.89 -0.41 -11.74
CA ALA A 148 39.03 0.75 -11.46
C ALA A 148 38.17 1.16 -12.67
N ASN A 149 38.77 1.22 -13.87
CA ASN A 149 38.07 1.47 -15.14
C ASN A 149 36.95 0.44 -15.42
N TYR A 150 37.28 -0.85 -15.29
CA TYR A 150 36.34 -1.94 -15.51
C TYR A 150 35.21 -1.93 -14.48
N SER A 151 35.53 -1.73 -13.20
CA SER A 151 34.56 -1.71 -12.10
C SER A 151 33.57 -0.55 -12.27
N THR A 152 34.06 0.65 -12.59
CA THR A 152 33.22 1.81 -12.86
C THR A 152 32.30 1.60 -14.06
N ALA A 153 32.81 1.04 -15.17
CA ALA A 153 31.98 0.73 -16.33
C ALA A 153 30.87 -0.29 -15.97
N LYS A 154 31.21 -1.36 -15.25
CA LYS A 154 30.27 -2.43 -14.90
C LYS A 154 29.21 -2.00 -13.90
N LEU A 155 29.53 -1.13 -12.95
CA LEU A 155 28.53 -0.56 -12.05
C LEU A 155 27.71 0.55 -12.72
N GLY A 156 28.31 1.28 -13.67
CA GLY A 156 27.60 2.25 -14.52
C GLY A 156 26.46 1.61 -15.33
N LEU A 157 26.67 0.39 -15.85
CA LEU A 157 25.62 -0.38 -16.53
C LEU A 157 24.43 -0.70 -15.61
N LEU A 158 24.65 -0.95 -14.31
CA LEU A 158 23.56 -1.14 -13.35
C LEU A 158 22.76 0.16 -13.17
N GLY A 159 23.44 1.30 -13.04
CA GLY A 159 22.78 2.61 -12.98
C GLY A 159 21.94 2.91 -14.22
N PHE A 160 22.46 2.59 -15.41
CA PHE A 160 21.73 2.70 -16.67
C PHE A 160 20.52 1.76 -16.73
N SER A 161 20.69 0.49 -16.32
CA SER A 161 19.60 -0.50 -16.24
C SER A 161 18.46 -0.02 -15.34
N ASN A 162 18.77 0.59 -14.20
CA ASN A 162 17.76 1.07 -13.25
C ASN A 162 16.82 2.11 -13.88
N THR A 163 17.39 3.08 -14.61
CA THR A 163 16.60 4.11 -15.30
C THR A 163 15.81 3.52 -16.46
N LEU A 164 16.45 2.67 -17.28
CA LEU A 164 15.82 2.05 -18.45
C LEU A 164 14.62 1.18 -18.07
N ALA A 165 14.71 0.46 -16.95
CA ALA A 165 13.61 -0.34 -16.40
C ALA A 165 12.37 0.52 -16.07
N ILE A 166 12.58 1.75 -15.59
CA ILE A 166 11.51 2.70 -15.23
C ILE A 166 10.90 3.32 -16.49
N GLU A 167 11.73 3.82 -17.41
CA GLU A 167 11.27 4.49 -18.63
C GLU A 167 10.57 3.51 -19.60
N GLY A 168 11.06 2.27 -19.65
CA GLY A 168 10.59 1.19 -20.51
C GLY A 168 9.29 0.52 -20.05
N GLN A 169 8.93 0.65 -18.77
CA GLN A 169 7.80 -0.09 -18.17
C GLN A 169 6.48 0.14 -18.91
N LYS A 170 6.16 1.40 -19.28
CA LYS A 170 4.94 1.74 -20.02
C LYS A 170 4.88 1.15 -21.44
N TYR A 171 6.01 0.66 -21.96
CA TYR A 171 6.15 0.09 -23.30
C TYR A 171 6.37 -1.43 -23.28
N ASN A 172 6.22 -2.09 -22.12
CA ASN A 172 6.58 -3.49 -21.92
C ASN A 172 8.05 -3.80 -22.26
N ILE A 173 8.94 -2.88 -21.90
CA ILE A 173 10.38 -3.05 -22.02
C ILE A 173 10.93 -3.35 -20.62
N TYR A 174 11.48 -4.54 -20.46
CA TYR A 174 12.05 -5.03 -19.20
C TYR A 174 13.57 -4.98 -19.30
N CYS A 175 14.23 -4.45 -18.27
CA CYS A 175 15.69 -4.36 -18.22
C CYS A 175 16.22 -4.90 -16.89
N ASN A 176 17.02 -5.96 -16.96
CA ASN A 176 17.65 -6.58 -15.79
C ASN A 176 19.17 -6.63 -15.95
N THR A 177 19.88 -6.71 -14.84
CA THR A 177 21.34 -6.79 -14.80
C THR A 177 21.79 -8.12 -14.21
N ILE A 178 22.80 -8.75 -14.82
CA ILE A 178 23.50 -9.91 -14.28
C ILE A 178 24.96 -9.58 -13.96
N ALA A 179 25.51 -10.24 -12.95
CA ALA A 179 26.92 -10.25 -12.59
C ALA A 179 27.42 -11.70 -12.65
N PRO A 180 27.81 -12.18 -13.85
CA PRO A 180 28.16 -13.57 -14.05
C PRO A 180 29.58 -13.88 -13.56
N THR A 181 29.75 -15.07 -13.00
CA THR A 181 31.04 -15.70 -12.73
C THR A 181 31.17 -16.93 -13.62
N ALA A 182 32.03 -16.83 -14.64
CA ALA A 182 32.26 -17.90 -15.62
C ALA A 182 33.75 -18.02 -15.97
N GLY A 183 34.19 -19.26 -16.20
CA GLY A 183 35.47 -19.60 -16.79
C GLY A 183 35.49 -19.17 -18.25
N SER A 184 36.36 -18.21 -18.56
CA SER A 184 36.53 -17.66 -19.90
C SER A 184 38.01 -17.37 -20.13
N ARG A 185 38.37 -17.06 -21.39
CA ARG A 185 39.73 -16.61 -21.73
C ARG A 185 40.19 -15.41 -20.88
N LEU A 186 39.26 -14.57 -20.40
CA LEU A 186 39.55 -13.40 -19.57
C LEU A 186 39.79 -13.75 -18.09
N THR A 187 39.26 -14.87 -17.60
CA THR A 187 39.38 -15.30 -16.18
C THR A 187 40.46 -16.35 -15.96
N GLN A 188 41.03 -16.91 -17.03
CA GLN A 188 42.15 -17.87 -16.99
C GLN A 188 43.42 -17.35 -16.28
N THR A 189 43.65 -16.04 -16.29
CA THR A 189 44.85 -15.45 -15.67
C THR A 189 44.71 -15.28 -14.15
N VAL A 190 43.51 -15.43 -13.60
CA VAL A 190 43.17 -15.15 -12.19
C VAL A 190 42.53 -16.33 -11.45
N MET A 191 42.19 -17.43 -12.15
CA MET A 191 41.57 -18.62 -11.56
C MET A 191 42.40 -19.87 -11.84
N ALA A 192 42.50 -20.77 -10.85
CA ALA A 192 43.08 -22.10 -11.04
C ALA A 192 42.22 -22.96 -11.98
N GLN A 193 42.84 -23.92 -12.67
CA GLN A 193 42.18 -24.72 -13.70
C GLN A 193 40.95 -25.48 -13.17
N ASP A 194 41.05 -26.08 -11.98
CA ASP A 194 39.94 -26.81 -11.36
C ASP A 194 38.72 -25.91 -11.11
N LEU A 195 38.93 -24.64 -10.76
CA LEU A 195 37.84 -23.67 -10.57
C LEU A 195 37.21 -23.25 -11.91
N LEU A 196 38.01 -23.12 -12.98
CA LEU A 196 37.48 -22.83 -14.31
C LEU A 196 36.53 -23.93 -14.79
N ASP A 197 36.83 -25.19 -14.47
CA ASP A 197 36.00 -26.34 -14.83
C ASP A 197 34.67 -26.37 -14.05
N PHE A 198 34.61 -25.76 -12.85
CA PHE A 198 33.37 -25.56 -12.09
C PHE A 198 32.52 -24.41 -12.62
N PHE A 199 33.14 -23.32 -13.10
CA PHE A 199 32.44 -22.12 -13.57
C PHE A 199 32.09 -22.19 -15.06
N LYS A 200 31.40 -23.25 -15.48
CA LYS A 200 30.96 -23.44 -16.87
C LYS A 200 29.99 -22.33 -17.31
N VAL A 201 30.14 -21.85 -18.56
CA VAL A 201 29.31 -20.78 -19.13
C VAL A 201 27.84 -21.18 -19.24
N GLU A 202 27.59 -22.48 -19.42
CA GLU A 202 26.29 -23.14 -19.51
C GLU A 202 25.46 -22.97 -18.23
N TYR A 203 26.10 -22.69 -17.09
CA TYR A 203 25.41 -22.46 -15.82
C TYR A 203 24.85 -21.03 -15.68
N VAL A 204 25.21 -20.12 -16.58
CA VAL A 204 24.71 -18.73 -16.57
C VAL A 204 23.50 -18.57 -17.50
N SER A 205 23.53 -19.22 -18.66
CA SER A 205 22.53 -19.07 -19.72
C SER A 205 21.07 -19.31 -19.29
N PRO A 206 20.75 -20.29 -18.41
CA PRO A 206 19.37 -20.49 -17.95
C PRO A 206 18.76 -19.26 -17.29
N LEU A 207 19.54 -18.47 -16.53
CA LEU A 207 19.05 -17.23 -15.93
C LEU A 207 18.76 -16.17 -17.00
N VAL A 208 19.65 -16.01 -17.98
CA VAL A 208 19.47 -15.05 -19.08
C VAL A 208 18.22 -15.40 -19.89
N LEU A 209 18.02 -16.68 -20.21
CA LEU A 209 16.83 -17.14 -20.90
C LEU A 209 15.57 -16.87 -20.06
N TRP A 210 15.57 -17.17 -18.76
CA TRP A 210 14.44 -16.87 -17.89
C TRP A 210 14.09 -15.38 -17.88
N LEU A 211 15.08 -14.51 -17.65
CA LEU A 211 14.88 -13.06 -17.59
C LEU A 211 14.41 -12.45 -18.92
N CYS A 212 14.60 -13.16 -20.04
CA CYS A 212 14.16 -12.75 -21.37
C CYS A 212 12.87 -13.45 -21.84
N HIS A 213 12.25 -14.28 -21.00
CA HIS A 213 11.03 -15.01 -21.37
C HIS A 213 9.77 -14.20 -21.07
N GLU A 214 8.72 -14.41 -21.87
CA GLU A 214 7.44 -13.68 -21.76
C GLU A 214 6.63 -13.94 -20.50
N GLN A 215 7.04 -14.94 -19.71
CA GLN A 215 6.45 -15.23 -18.40
C GLN A 215 7.23 -14.58 -17.25
N CYS A 216 8.39 -13.98 -17.51
CA CYS A 216 9.19 -13.33 -16.49
C CYS A 216 8.75 -11.87 -16.34
N GLU A 217 8.26 -11.52 -15.15
CA GLU A 217 7.82 -10.16 -14.79
C GLU A 217 8.93 -9.35 -14.08
N GLU A 218 10.12 -9.93 -13.92
CA GLU A 218 11.25 -9.28 -13.25
C GLU A 218 11.74 -8.06 -14.04
N ASN A 219 11.94 -6.92 -13.36
CA ASN A 219 12.36 -5.66 -13.98
C ASN A 219 13.23 -4.85 -13.02
N GLY A 220 14.31 -4.24 -13.51
CA GLY A 220 15.21 -3.39 -12.73
C GLY A 220 16.04 -4.13 -11.68
N SER A 221 16.21 -5.46 -11.85
CA SER A 221 16.85 -6.30 -10.85
C SER A 221 18.30 -6.64 -11.17
N LEU A 222 19.09 -6.90 -10.12
CA LEU A 222 20.49 -7.33 -10.19
C LEU A 222 20.63 -8.77 -9.69
N PHE A 223 21.28 -9.63 -10.47
CA PHE A 223 21.54 -11.02 -10.08
C PHE A 223 23.01 -11.39 -10.18
N GLU A 224 23.55 -12.07 -9.17
CA GLU A 224 24.80 -12.82 -9.31
C GLU A 224 24.50 -14.25 -9.75
N VAL A 225 25.35 -14.80 -10.60
CA VAL A 225 25.16 -16.14 -11.18
C VAL A 225 26.48 -16.81 -11.54
N GLY A 226 26.62 -18.09 -11.18
CA GLY A 226 27.79 -18.90 -11.53
C GLY A 226 27.79 -20.24 -10.82
N GLY A 227 28.42 -21.27 -11.41
CA GLY A 227 28.55 -22.59 -10.78
C GLY A 227 27.24 -23.29 -10.44
N GLY A 228 26.13 -22.92 -11.10
CA GLY A 228 24.78 -23.43 -10.81
C GLY A 228 24.03 -22.70 -9.69
N TRP A 229 24.62 -21.65 -9.12
CA TRP A 229 24.00 -20.81 -8.09
C TRP A 229 23.55 -19.46 -8.67
N ILE A 230 22.42 -18.95 -8.18
CA ILE A 230 21.84 -17.65 -8.56
C ILE A 230 21.38 -16.94 -7.29
N ALA A 231 21.72 -15.66 -7.13
CA ALA A 231 21.17 -14.80 -6.09
C ALA A 231 20.78 -13.42 -6.61
N LYS A 232 19.79 -12.81 -5.97
CA LYS A 232 19.34 -11.45 -6.24
C LYS A 232 19.96 -10.48 -5.25
N LEU A 233 20.49 -9.37 -5.76
CA LEU A 233 21.08 -8.30 -4.96
C LEU A 233 20.15 -7.09 -4.94
N ARG A 234 20.22 -6.31 -3.86
CA ARG A 234 19.52 -5.02 -3.71
C ARG A 234 20.24 -4.13 -2.71
N TRP A 235 19.95 -2.84 -2.75
CA TRP A 235 20.47 -1.88 -1.79
C TRP A 235 19.79 -2.00 -0.42
N GLU A 236 20.58 -1.80 0.62
CA GLU A 236 20.13 -1.65 2.00
C GLU A 236 20.68 -0.32 2.55
N ARG A 237 19.85 0.44 3.28
CA ARG A 237 20.21 1.78 3.80
C ARG A 237 19.99 1.83 5.30
N THR A 238 20.96 2.32 6.06
CA THR A 238 20.81 2.54 7.51
C THR A 238 19.68 3.53 7.80
N GLN A 239 19.23 3.60 9.05
CA GLN A 239 18.29 4.66 9.49
C GLN A 239 18.94 6.05 9.47
N GLY A 240 20.28 6.11 9.43
CA GLY A 240 21.05 7.34 9.52
C GLY A 240 20.97 8.00 10.90
N ALA A 241 21.44 9.24 10.97
CA ALA A 241 21.36 10.08 12.15
C ALA A 241 21.11 11.54 11.73
N ILE A 242 20.33 12.26 12.52
CA ILE A 242 20.14 13.70 12.39
C ILE A 242 21.27 14.38 13.16
N LEU A 243 22.11 15.15 12.46
CA LEU A 243 23.34 15.74 13.02
C LEU A 243 23.32 17.27 13.05
N ARG A 244 22.24 17.87 12.56
CA ARG A 244 22.05 19.32 12.51
C ARG A 244 20.94 19.71 13.47
N HIS A 245 21.15 20.80 14.20
CA HIS A 245 20.14 21.48 15.00
C HIS A 245 19.77 22.81 14.34
N GLN A 246 18.60 23.36 14.68
CA GLN A 246 18.17 24.65 14.13
C GLN A 246 19.16 25.76 14.56
N ASN A 247 19.53 26.65 13.63
CA ASN A 247 20.50 27.75 13.84
C ASN A 247 21.93 27.33 14.22
N GLN A 248 22.28 26.05 14.12
CA GLN A 248 23.66 25.57 14.23
C GLN A 248 24.11 24.94 12.92
N SER A 249 25.30 25.31 12.47
CA SER A 249 25.97 24.63 11.37
C SER A 249 26.34 23.21 11.79
N MET A 250 26.14 22.24 10.91
CA MET A 250 26.67 20.89 11.09
C MET A 250 28.21 20.94 11.18
N SER A 251 28.79 20.30 12.20
CA SER A 251 30.25 20.20 12.36
C SER A 251 30.78 18.80 12.03
N PRO A 252 32.04 18.67 11.59
CA PRO A 252 32.69 17.38 11.43
C PRO A 252 32.72 16.55 12.73
N GLU A 253 32.85 17.20 13.89
CA GLU A 253 32.84 16.53 15.19
C GLU A 253 31.50 15.87 15.47
N ALA A 254 30.37 16.51 15.12
CA ALA A 254 29.05 15.91 15.28
C ALA A 254 28.88 14.65 14.41
N VAL A 255 29.49 14.62 13.22
CA VAL A 255 29.53 13.42 12.35
C VAL A 255 30.34 12.31 13.01
N ARG A 256 31.55 12.61 13.50
CA ARG A 256 32.41 11.65 14.21
C ARG A 256 31.70 11.05 15.43
N ASP A 257 31.10 11.90 16.26
CA ASP A 257 30.51 11.49 17.55
C ASP A 257 29.26 10.62 17.37
N HIS A 258 28.64 10.63 16.19
CA HIS A 258 27.48 9.81 15.83
C HIS A 258 27.78 8.74 14.77
N TRP A 259 29.06 8.51 14.44
CA TRP A 259 29.46 7.64 13.34
C TRP A 259 28.91 6.22 13.49
N ASP A 260 28.96 5.66 14.70
CA ASP A 260 28.41 4.33 15.00
C ASP A 260 26.91 4.23 14.68
N LYS A 261 26.15 5.31 14.89
CA LYS A 261 24.72 5.36 14.57
C LYS A 261 24.49 5.49 13.06
N ILE A 262 25.28 6.31 12.36
CA ILE A 262 25.21 6.51 10.91
C ILE A 262 25.47 5.19 10.17
N CYS A 263 26.43 4.41 10.67
CA CYS A 263 26.86 3.13 10.08
C CYS A 263 26.11 1.90 10.62
N ASN A 264 25.04 2.07 11.41
CA ASN A 264 24.29 0.94 11.99
C ASN A 264 23.23 0.37 11.04
N PHE A 265 23.41 -0.89 10.63
CA PHE A 265 22.51 -1.62 9.74
C PHE A 265 21.42 -2.46 10.43
N GLN A 266 21.37 -2.54 11.76
CA GLN A 266 20.48 -3.45 12.50
C GLN A 266 18.99 -3.28 12.16
N ASN A 267 18.56 -2.06 11.80
CA ASN A 267 17.19 -1.72 11.40
C ASN A 267 17.13 -1.10 10.00
N ALA A 268 18.02 -1.51 9.09
CA ALA A 268 18.14 -0.88 7.78
C ALA A 268 16.89 -1.09 6.88
N THR A 269 16.63 -0.10 6.04
CA THR A 269 15.55 -0.08 5.04
C THR A 269 16.04 -0.57 3.68
N LYS A 270 15.10 -0.89 2.78
CA LYS A 270 15.37 -1.38 1.43
C LYS A 270 14.73 -0.44 0.41
N PRO A 271 15.26 0.79 0.26
CA PRO A 271 14.65 1.78 -0.62
C PRO A 271 14.63 1.27 -2.06
N ALA A 272 13.46 1.31 -2.70
CA ALA A 272 13.25 0.82 -4.05
C ALA A 272 13.12 1.94 -5.10
N SER A 273 12.97 3.20 -4.67
CA SER A 273 12.86 4.35 -5.57
C SER A 273 13.48 5.63 -5.00
N VAL A 274 13.76 6.59 -5.89
CA VAL A 274 14.22 7.94 -5.51
C VAL A 274 13.19 8.66 -4.63
N HIS A 275 11.90 8.45 -4.89
CA HIS A 275 10.82 9.04 -4.09
C HIS A 275 10.83 8.54 -2.64
N GLU A 276 10.94 7.23 -2.44
CA GLU A 276 11.09 6.64 -1.09
C GLU A 276 12.37 7.15 -0.41
N ALA A 277 13.46 7.25 -1.17
CA ALA A 277 14.73 7.74 -0.64
C ALA A 277 14.62 9.19 -0.14
N MET A 278 13.87 10.05 -0.86
CA MET A 278 13.68 11.47 -0.57
C MET A 278 12.68 11.75 0.55
N ASN A 279 11.65 10.91 0.72
CA ASN A 279 10.69 11.04 1.82
C ASN A 279 11.37 11.01 3.20
N GLN A 280 12.35 10.12 3.40
CA GLN A 280 13.12 10.07 4.65
C GLN A 280 13.93 11.37 4.90
N LEU A 281 14.40 12.05 3.86
CA LEU A 281 15.10 13.32 4.02
C LEU A 281 14.15 14.45 4.44
N LEU A 282 12.91 14.43 3.92
CA LEU A 282 11.86 15.37 4.31
C LEU A 282 11.43 15.17 5.78
N GLU A 283 11.37 13.92 6.25
CA GLU A 283 11.15 13.58 7.66
C GLU A 283 12.28 14.09 8.57
N VAL A 284 13.53 14.01 8.11
CA VAL A 284 14.68 14.56 8.85
C VAL A 284 14.59 16.09 8.94
N LEU A 285 14.20 16.77 7.85
CA LEU A 285 14.04 18.23 7.87
C LEU A 285 12.97 18.68 8.86
N SER A 286 11.82 18.01 8.87
CA SER A 286 10.75 18.34 9.81
C SER A 286 11.17 18.06 11.26
N ALA A 287 11.95 17.02 11.53
CA ALA A 287 12.47 16.73 12.87
C ALA A 287 13.47 17.78 13.38
N VAL A 288 14.29 18.37 12.51
CA VAL A 288 15.24 19.45 12.90
C VAL A 288 14.51 20.74 13.29
N ASP A 289 13.36 21.03 12.70
CA ASP A 289 12.57 22.22 13.02
C ASP A 289 11.78 22.10 14.35
N ILE A 290 11.63 20.89 14.89
CA ILE A 290 10.86 20.60 16.12
C ILE A 290 11.68 20.79 17.41
N ASP A 291 13.02 20.85 17.35
CA ASP A 291 13.94 20.94 18.51
C ASP A 291 13.93 22.31 19.26
N THR A 292 12.88 23.12 19.06
CA THR A 292 12.70 24.43 19.70
C THR A 292 11.94 24.30 21.02
N GLY A 293 12.66 24.07 22.11
CA GLY A 293 12.16 24.33 23.45
C GLY A 293 11.87 25.81 23.67
N LEU A 294 10.66 26.28 23.33
CA LEU A 294 10.12 27.52 23.89
C LEU A 294 9.53 27.22 25.26
N ALA A 295 10.39 27.29 26.29
CA ALA A 295 9.98 27.54 27.66
C ALA A 295 9.40 28.97 27.76
N GLY A 296 8.11 29.11 27.48
CA GLY A 296 7.35 30.34 27.74
C GLY A 296 6.65 30.26 29.09
N ASN A 297 7.04 31.11 30.03
CA ASN A 297 6.31 31.35 31.28
C ASN A 297 4.83 31.75 30.98
N PRO A 298 3.87 31.33 31.83
CA PRO A 298 2.45 31.38 31.51
C PRO A 298 1.82 32.68 31.99
N THR A 299 2.00 33.80 31.29
CA THR A 299 1.10 34.96 31.35
C THR A 299 1.62 36.02 30.38
N SER A 300 0.80 36.36 29.37
CA SER A 300 0.92 37.47 28.41
C SER A 300 1.29 37.07 26.97
N ALA A 301 0.32 36.48 26.27
CA ALA A 301 0.20 36.58 24.81
C ALA A 301 -1.26 36.26 24.42
N VAL A 302 -2.17 37.12 24.87
CA VAL A 302 -3.44 37.31 24.17
C VAL A 302 -3.14 38.29 23.04
N ALA A 303 -3.60 37.93 21.86
CA ALA A 303 -3.66 38.70 20.61
C ALA A 303 -2.56 38.40 19.57
N SER A 304 -3.08 38.11 18.36
CA SER A 304 -2.45 38.11 17.04
C SER A 304 -1.58 36.91 16.63
N THR A 305 -2.24 35.87 16.13
CA THR A 305 -1.98 35.32 14.79
C THR A 305 -3.21 34.55 14.33
N GLU A 306 -3.81 34.97 13.23
CA GLU A 306 -4.91 34.25 12.57
C GLU A 306 -4.41 32.87 12.11
N LEU A 307 -4.67 31.83 12.91
CA LEU A 307 -4.58 30.45 12.47
C LEU A 307 -5.82 30.11 11.65
N GLY A 308 -5.64 30.09 10.32
CA GLY A 308 -6.61 29.53 9.40
C GLY A 308 -7.01 28.11 9.82
N ILE A 309 -8.31 27.85 9.82
CA ILE A 309 -8.96 26.63 10.29
C ILE A 309 -8.48 25.41 9.44
N PRO A 310 -8.09 24.25 10.04
CA PRO A 310 -7.68 23.06 9.29
C PRO A 310 -8.87 22.21 8.80
N LEU A 311 -9.94 22.85 8.31
CA LEU A 311 -11.06 22.17 7.64
C LEU A 311 -10.62 21.47 6.34
N SER A 312 -9.46 21.83 5.79
CA SER A 312 -8.85 21.21 4.61
C SER A 312 -8.37 19.76 4.83
N ALA A 313 -8.30 19.29 6.07
CA ALA A 313 -7.94 17.91 6.40
C ALA A 313 -9.10 16.92 6.27
N VAL A 314 -10.35 17.38 6.42
CA VAL A 314 -11.55 16.54 6.32
C VAL A 314 -11.67 15.98 4.90
N GLY A 315 -11.84 14.66 4.79
CA GLY A 315 -11.89 13.94 3.51
C GLY A 315 -10.54 13.57 2.91
N GLN A 316 -9.41 13.93 3.54
CA GLN A 316 -8.09 13.47 3.05
C GLN A 316 -7.95 11.95 3.25
N LYS A 317 -7.59 11.26 2.17
CA LYS A 317 -7.28 9.82 2.17
C LYS A 317 -5.87 9.60 2.70
N LEU A 318 -5.72 8.64 3.61
CA LEU A 318 -4.43 8.17 4.09
C LEU A 318 -3.87 7.13 3.12
N ALA A 319 -2.56 6.89 3.19
CA ALA A 319 -1.91 5.85 2.40
C ALA A 319 -2.56 4.48 2.64
N GLU A 320 -2.71 3.71 1.57
CA GLU A 320 -3.16 2.33 1.68
C GLU A 320 -2.05 1.49 2.35
N VAL A 321 -2.42 0.69 3.35
CA VAL A 321 -1.47 -0.13 4.10
C VAL A 321 -1.87 -1.60 4.01
N GLU A 322 -0.92 -2.44 3.64
CA GLU A 322 -1.09 -3.89 3.64
C GLU A 322 -0.59 -4.50 4.95
N PHE A 323 -1.36 -5.42 5.52
CA PHE A 323 -1.05 -6.15 6.74
C PHE A 323 -1.14 -7.66 6.48
N SER A 324 0.00 -8.33 6.52
CA SER A 324 0.09 -9.79 6.39
C SER A 324 0.22 -10.43 7.77
N TYR A 325 -0.57 -11.47 8.03
CA TYR A 325 -0.53 -12.18 9.30
C TYR A 325 -0.82 -13.66 9.14
N SER A 326 -0.35 -14.41 10.13
CA SER A 326 -0.56 -15.85 10.28
C SER A 326 -1.29 -16.14 11.59
N ASN A 327 -1.53 -17.43 11.85
CA ASN A 327 -2.02 -17.92 13.14
C ASN A 327 -1.18 -17.41 14.33
N MET A 328 0.12 -17.18 14.13
CA MET A 328 1.00 -16.65 15.18
C MET A 328 0.53 -15.29 15.70
N GLN A 329 0.19 -14.36 14.80
CA GLN A 329 -0.27 -13.03 15.21
C GLN A 329 -1.65 -13.06 15.86
N THR A 330 -2.54 -13.96 15.41
CA THR A 330 -3.88 -14.09 16.01
C THR A 330 -3.80 -14.67 17.42
N ILE A 331 -2.94 -15.68 17.63
CA ILE A 331 -2.66 -16.28 18.95
C ILE A 331 -1.96 -15.26 19.86
N LEU A 332 -0.96 -14.55 19.36
CA LEU A 332 -0.24 -13.54 20.11
C LEU A 332 -1.18 -12.43 20.60
N TYR A 333 -2.09 -11.97 19.74
CA TYR A 333 -3.13 -11.03 20.14
C TYR A 333 -4.06 -11.63 21.19
N ALA A 334 -4.53 -12.87 21.00
CA ALA A 334 -5.42 -13.54 21.96
C ALA A 334 -4.79 -13.64 23.36
N LEU A 335 -3.51 -13.99 23.45
CA LEU A 335 -2.74 -13.98 24.70
C LEU A 335 -2.59 -12.55 25.25
N GLY A 336 -2.25 -11.59 24.40
CA GLY A 336 -2.12 -10.17 24.74
C GLY A 336 -3.41 -9.55 25.28
N VAL A 337 -4.57 -10.05 24.84
CA VAL A 337 -5.89 -9.71 25.38
C VAL A 337 -6.43 -10.77 26.33
N GLY A 338 -5.57 -11.52 27.01
CA GLY A 338 -5.88 -12.30 28.21
C GLY A 338 -6.62 -13.63 28.03
N MET A 339 -6.60 -14.22 26.83
CA MET A 339 -6.92 -15.64 26.67
C MET A 339 -5.85 -16.49 27.36
N SER A 340 -6.26 -17.64 27.90
CA SER A 340 -5.38 -18.50 28.71
C SER A 340 -5.82 -19.96 28.58
N THR A 341 -4.83 -20.87 28.57
CA THR A 341 -5.03 -22.32 28.58
C THR A 341 -5.69 -22.85 29.86
N LYS A 342 -5.85 -22.01 30.90
CA LYS A 342 -6.61 -22.36 32.11
C LYS A 342 -8.09 -22.57 31.84
N GLU A 343 -8.64 -21.92 30.81
CA GLU A 343 -10.05 -22.05 30.43
C GLU A 343 -10.13 -22.89 29.15
N PRO A 344 -10.74 -24.10 29.19
CA PRO A 344 -10.72 -25.02 28.06
C PRO A 344 -11.31 -24.43 26.77
N ASP A 345 -12.33 -23.58 26.88
CA ASP A 345 -12.99 -22.92 25.75
C ASP A 345 -12.17 -21.78 25.13
N HIS A 346 -10.97 -21.49 25.66
CA HIS A 346 -10.01 -20.58 25.05
C HIS A 346 -9.05 -21.26 24.08
N LEU A 347 -8.97 -22.60 24.09
CA LEU A 347 -8.02 -23.35 23.25
C LEU A 347 -8.18 -23.02 21.75
N LYS A 348 -9.43 -22.84 21.31
CA LYS A 348 -9.79 -22.42 19.95
C LYS A 348 -9.27 -21.04 19.51
N PHE A 349 -8.69 -20.25 20.42
CA PHE A 349 -8.03 -18.98 20.10
C PHE A 349 -6.51 -19.06 20.26
N LEU A 350 -6.00 -20.16 20.79
CA LEU A 350 -4.61 -20.32 21.24
C LEU A 350 -3.86 -21.45 20.53
N TYR A 351 -4.58 -22.38 19.90
CA TYR A 351 -4.00 -23.52 19.22
C TYR A 351 -4.54 -23.63 17.80
N GLU A 352 -3.64 -23.45 16.82
CA GLU A 352 -3.93 -23.50 15.39
C GLU A 352 -4.38 -24.88 14.90
N GLY A 353 -4.11 -25.94 15.66
CA GLY A 353 -4.57 -27.30 15.37
C GLY A 353 -5.97 -27.62 15.90
N ASP A 354 -6.60 -26.69 16.64
CA ASP A 354 -7.99 -26.84 17.09
C ASP A 354 -8.94 -26.77 15.88
N SER A 355 -9.92 -27.68 15.80
CA SER A 355 -10.86 -27.72 14.68
C SER A 355 -11.76 -26.47 14.59
N GLU A 356 -11.93 -25.74 15.69
CA GLU A 356 -12.69 -24.50 15.78
C GLU A 356 -11.76 -23.27 15.85
N PHE A 357 -10.47 -23.42 15.47
CA PHE A 357 -9.50 -22.34 15.55
C PHE A 357 -10.01 -21.07 14.88
N SER A 358 -10.11 -20.00 15.65
CA SER A 358 -10.78 -18.76 15.27
C SER A 358 -9.96 -17.54 15.67
N CYS A 359 -10.04 -16.50 14.86
CA CYS A 359 -9.47 -15.19 15.20
C CYS A 359 -10.44 -14.41 16.10
N LEU A 360 -9.93 -13.76 17.16
CA LEU A 360 -10.78 -12.91 17.99
C LEU A 360 -11.32 -11.72 17.19
N PRO A 361 -12.62 -11.36 17.30
CA PRO A 361 -13.21 -10.28 16.54
C PRO A 361 -12.46 -8.94 16.62
N THR A 362 -11.99 -8.59 17.82
CA THR A 362 -11.26 -7.35 18.08
C THR A 362 -9.84 -7.32 17.54
N PHE A 363 -9.32 -8.44 17.01
CA PHE A 363 -8.09 -8.43 16.22
C PHE A 363 -8.22 -7.53 14.99
N GLY A 364 -9.43 -7.31 14.48
CA GLY A 364 -9.70 -6.44 13.32
C GLY A 364 -9.29 -4.99 13.52
N VAL A 365 -8.97 -4.57 14.76
CA VAL A 365 -8.38 -3.27 15.05
C VAL A 365 -6.91 -3.22 14.62
N ILE A 366 -6.15 -4.30 14.80
CA ILE A 366 -4.71 -4.37 14.54
C ILE A 366 -4.35 -4.05 13.07
N PRO A 367 -4.92 -4.73 12.04
CA PRO A 367 -4.60 -4.43 10.65
C PRO A 367 -5.09 -3.04 10.23
N SER A 368 -6.11 -2.48 10.88
CA SER A 368 -6.59 -1.12 10.61
C SER A 368 -5.77 -0.05 11.32
N GLN A 369 -5.22 -0.33 12.51
CA GLN A 369 -4.39 0.60 13.28
C GLN A 369 -3.10 0.97 12.54
N SER A 370 -2.65 0.12 11.61
CA SER A 370 -1.48 0.40 10.76
C SER A 370 -1.64 1.67 9.91
N VAL A 371 -2.87 2.10 9.60
CA VAL A 371 -3.12 3.38 8.90
C VAL A 371 -2.82 4.61 9.76
N LEU A 372 -2.74 4.44 11.09
CA LEU A 372 -2.33 5.47 12.05
C LEU A 372 -0.83 5.37 12.40
N ALA A 373 -0.21 4.21 12.18
CA ALA A 373 1.21 3.99 12.36
C ALA A 373 2.01 4.53 11.15
N HIS A 374 3.35 4.57 11.23
CA HIS A 374 4.25 5.01 10.15
C HIS A 374 3.94 6.42 9.59
N GLY A 375 3.50 7.32 10.45
CA GLY A 375 3.26 8.71 10.06
C GLY A 375 1.97 8.96 9.29
N GLY A 376 1.00 8.02 9.28
CA GLY A 376 -0.30 8.22 8.64
C GLY A 376 -0.98 9.54 9.03
N LEU A 377 -0.96 9.90 10.32
CA LEU A 377 -1.48 11.19 10.80
C LEU A 377 -0.59 12.40 10.45
N SER A 378 0.73 12.21 10.33
CA SER A 378 1.69 13.27 9.97
C SER A 378 1.79 13.53 8.46
N THR A 379 1.17 12.70 7.62
CA THR A 379 1.04 12.95 6.17
C THR A 379 -0.09 13.91 5.81
N ILE A 380 -0.95 14.27 6.78
CA ILE A 380 -2.15 15.09 6.55
C ILE A 380 -1.73 16.56 6.45
N LYS A 381 -1.93 17.15 5.27
CA LYS A 381 -1.55 18.55 5.02
C LYS A 381 -2.36 19.48 5.93
N GLY A 382 -1.66 20.23 6.78
CA GLY A 382 -2.25 21.24 7.68
C GLY A 382 -2.47 20.79 9.12
N LEU A 383 -2.15 19.55 9.49
CA LEU A 383 -2.22 19.02 10.85
C LEU A 383 -0.82 18.73 11.39
N ASN A 384 -0.31 19.59 12.26
CA ASN A 384 0.93 19.32 13.01
C ASN A 384 0.57 18.66 14.35
N ILE A 385 0.69 17.33 14.43
CA ILE A 385 0.21 16.51 15.54
C ILE A 385 1.40 16.15 16.45
N ASP A 386 1.41 16.70 17.66
CA ASP A 386 2.32 16.25 18.73
C ASP A 386 1.81 14.92 19.31
N TYR A 387 2.50 13.83 18.96
CA TYR A 387 2.17 12.48 19.40
C TYR A 387 2.28 12.26 20.91
N THR A 388 3.03 13.11 21.64
CA THR A 388 3.10 13.03 23.12
C THR A 388 1.79 13.48 23.78
N ARG A 389 0.96 14.25 23.06
CA ARG A 389 -0.34 14.78 23.50
C ARG A 389 -1.52 14.11 22.82
N LEU A 390 -1.26 13.07 22.01
CA LEU A 390 -2.28 12.31 21.28
C LEU A 390 -2.82 11.20 22.18
N LEU A 391 -4.08 11.34 22.58
CA LEU A 391 -4.81 10.34 23.36
C LEU A 391 -5.81 9.61 22.47
N HIS A 392 -5.96 8.30 22.66
CA HIS A 392 -7.02 7.53 22.04
C HIS A 392 -8.29 7.66 22.89
N GLY A 393 -9.27 8.44 22.44
CA GLY A 393 -10.45 8.81 23.23
C GLY A 393 -11.64 7.85 23.07
N GLU A 394 -11.97 7.47 21.83
CA GLU A 394 -13.02 6.49 21.54
C GLU A 394 -12.59 5.56 20.42
N HIS A 395 -13.21 4.37 20.39
CA HIS A 395 -12.99 3.42 19.33
C HIS A 395 -14.30 2.73 18.93
N TYR A 396 -14.50 2.55 17.62
CA TYR A 396 -15.56 1.74 17.06
C TYR A 396 -14.97 0.72 16.09
N LEU A 397 -15.45 -0.51 16.19
CA LEU A 397 -15.15 -1.60 15.27
C LEU A 397 -16.46 -2.24 14.81
N GLU A 398 -16.58 -2.48 13.51
CA GLU A 398 -17.64 -3.28 12.91
C GLU A 398 -17.05 -4.35 11.99
N LEU A 399 -17.50 -5.60 12.17
CA LEU A 399 -17.17 -6.71 11.29
C LEU A 399 -18.31 -6.92 10.29
N TYR A 400 -17.97 -6.97 9.00
CA TYR A 400 -18.89 -7.39 7.94
C TYR A 400 -18.79 -8.89 7.70
N LYS A 401 -17.62 -9.46 7.97
CA LYS A 401 -17.36 -10.91 7.96
C LYS A 401 -16.45 -11.29 9.13
N PRO A 402 -16.50 -12.56 9.59
CA PRO A 402 -15.49 -13.08 10.50
C PRO A 402 -14.08 -12.90 9.91
N LEU A 403 -13.12 -12.56 10.77
CA LEU A 403 -11.73 -12.42 10.36
C LEU A 403 -11.14 -13.79 10.03
N PRO A 404 -10.37 -13.93 8.93
CA PRO A 404 -9.64 -15.15 8.68
C PRO A 404 -8.56 -15.37 9.77
N THR A 405 -8.08 -16.60 9.89
CA THR A 405 -7.04 -16.97 10.87
C THR A 405 -5.62 -16.69 10.37
N SER A 406 -5.48 -16.41 9.07
CA SER A 406 -4.26 -15.96 8.41
C SER A 406 -4.63 -15.28 7.10
N GLY A 407 -3.78 -14.40 6.58
CA GLY A 407 -3.95 -13.84 5.25
C GLY A 407 -3.31 -12.46 5.12
N LYS A 408 -3.62 -11.82 3.99
CA LYS A 408 -3.20 -10.46 3.69
C LYS A 408 -4.44 -9.56 3.64
N LEU A 409 -4.43 -8.50 4.43
CA LEU A 409 -5.50 -7.51 4.47
C LEU A 409 -4.97 -6.16 4.01
N THR A 410 -5.83 -5.39 3.35
CA THR A 410 -5.51 -4.06 2.85
C THR A 410 -6.40 -3.04 3.54
N SER A 411 -5.82 -2.07 4.23
CA SER A 411 -6.53 -1.05 5.00
C SER A 411 -6.43 0.31 4.31
N ARG A 412 -7.57 1.00 4.19
CA ARG A 412 -7.70 2.33 3.61
C ARG A 412 -8.23 3.30 4.65
N GLY A 413 -7.40 4.26 5.04
CA GLY A 413 -7.74 5.29 6.03
C GLY A 413 -8.24 6.59 5.39
N MET A 414 -9.04 7.35 6.12
CA MET A 414 -9.47 8.70 5.74
C MET A 414 -9.81 9.52 6.99
N ILE A 415 -9.57 10.83 6.94
CA ILE A 415 -10.03 11.76 7.98
C ILE A 415 -11.52 12.03 7.77
N ALA A 416 -12.34 11.44 8.61
CA ALA A 416 -13.80 11.58 8.56
C ALA A 416 -14.25 12.96 9.05
N ASP A 417 -13.62 13.47 10.11
CA ASP A 417 -13.97 14.77 10.68
C ASP A 417 -12.86 15.31 11.60
N VAL A 418 -12.88 16.62 11.87
CA VAL A 418 -12.05 17.31 12.85
C VAL A 418 -12.93 18.22 13.70
N LEU A 419 -13.08 17.88 14.98
CA LEU A 419 -13.97 18.55 15.92
C LEU A 419 -13.18 19.29 17.00
N ASP A 420 -13.62 20.48 17.38
CA ASP A 420 -13.06 21.21 18.51
C ASP A 420 -13.82 20.91 19.81
N LYS A 421 -13.11 20.68 20.92
CA LYS A 421 -13.67 20.44 22.26
C LYS A 421 -13.22 21.48 23.30
N GLY A 422 -12.62 22.58 22.88
CA GLY A 422 -12.17 23.68 23.73
C GLY A 422 -10.83 23.40 24.41
N SER A 423 -10.72 22.34 25.22
CA SER A 423 -9.46 21.95 25.85
C SER A 423 -8.55 21.10 24.94
N GLY A 424 -8.97 20.85 23.70
CA GLY A 424 -8.28 20.02 22.73
C GLY A 424 -9.06 19.83 21.44
N MET A 425 -8.42 19.22 20.45
CA MET A 425 -8.98 18.88 19.14
C MET A 425 -9.26 17.37 19.06
N VAL A 426 -10.34 16.99 18.40
CA VAL A 426 -10.70 15.60 18.12
C VAL A 426 -10.56 15.35 16.63
N VAL A 427 -9.82 14.31 16.25
CA VAL A 427 -9.71 13.85 14.87
C VAL A 427 -10.39 12.49 14.75
N LEU A 428 -11.37 12.38 13.85
CA LEU A 428 -12.02 11.12 13.53
C LEU A 428 -11.34 10.51 12.30
N VAL A 429 -10.83 9.30 12.43
CA VAL A 429 -10.21 8.56 11.34
C VAL A 429 -11.00 7.30 11.06
N ASP A 430 -11.53 7.20 9.84
CA ASP A 430 -12.23 6.02 9.35
C ASP A 430 -11.24 5.12 8.62
N ALA A 431 -11.28 3.82 8.90
CA ALA A 431 -10.43 2.82 8.28
C ALA A 431 -11.25 1.63 7.80
N HIS A 432 -11.21 1.37 6.50
CA HIS A 432 -11.88 0.23 5.87
C HIS A 432 -10.84 -0.83 5.50
N THR A 433 -11.04 -2.07 5.95
CA THR A 433 -10.08 -3.16 5.73
C THR A 433 -10.68 -4.27 4.87
N TYR A 434 -9.96 -4.63 3.83
CA TYR A 434 -10.39 -5.55 2.78
C TYR A 434 -9.55 -6.82 2.75
N ASN A 435 -10.18 -7.93 2.36
CA ASN A 435 -9.50 -9.16 1.93
C ASN A 435 -9.76 -9.31 0.43
N GLY A 436 -8.75 -9.02 -0.40
CA GLY A 436 -8.95 -8.83 -1.83
C GLY A 436 -9.93 -7.68 -2.11
N GLN A 437 -11.08 -7.98 -2.70
CA GLN A 437 -12.12 -6.98 -2.99
C GLN A 437 -13.22 -6.91 -1.91
N GLU A 438 -13.20 -7.82 -0.93
CA GLU A 438 -14.27 -7.93 0.05
C GLU A 438 -13.98 -7.09 1.30
N LEU A 439 -14.92 -6.23 1.71
CA LEU A 439 -14.84 -5.50 2.97
C LEU A 439 -15.03 -6.45 4.15
N VAL A 440 -14.04 -6.53 5.04
CA VAL A 440 -14.04 -7.43 6.20
C VAL A 440 -14.40 -6.68 7.47
N CYS A 441 -13.78 -5.53 7.71
CA CYS A 441 -14.09 -4.70 8.87
C CYS A 441 -13.96 -3.20 8.59
N TYR A 442 -14.66 -2.43 9.41
CA TYR A 442 -14.58 -0.98 9.48
C TYR A 442 -14.19 -0.59 10.90
N ASN A 443 -13.23 0.32 11.02
CA ASN A 443 -12.79 0.89 12.28
C ASN A 443 -12.93 2.41 12.22
N GLN A 444 -13.36 3.03 13.32
CA GLN A 444 -13.29 4.47 13.51
C GLN A 444 -12.47 4.75 14.77
N PHE A 445 -11.40 5.52 14.59
CA PHE A 445 -10.51 5.97 15.65
C PHE A 445 -10.84 7.42 16.01
N THR A 446 -11.17 7.67 17.27
CA THR A 446 -11.39 9.03 17.79
C THR A 446 -10.17 9.43 18.60
N LEU A 447 -9.36 10.30 18.02
CA LEU A 447 -8.10 10.76 18.60
C LEU A 447 -8.27 12.14 19.22
N PHE A 448 -7.78 12.35 20.43
CA PHE A 448 -7.87 13.60 21.18
C PHE A 448 -6.50 14.22 21.36
N LEU A 449 -6.33 15.45 20.88
CA LEU A 449 -5.11 16.25 20.98
C LEU A 449 -5.26 17.31 22.06
N VAL A 450 -4.53 17.13 23.16
CA VAL A 450 -4.61 18.01 24.33
C VAL A 450 -3.99 19.39 24.03
N GLY A 451 -4.75 20.47 24.20
CA GLY A 451 -4.26 21.86 24.14
C GLY A 451 -4.47 22.62 22.81
N MET A 452 -5.09 22.03 21.79
CA MET A 452 -5.32 22.65 20.46
C MET A 452 -6.81 22.97 20.15
N GLY A 453 -7.59 23.43 21.13
CA GLY A 453 -9.02 23.80 20.94
C GLY A 453 -9.35 25.27 21.29
N GLY A 454 -10.56 25.75 20.97
CA GLY A 454 -10.97 27.14 21.22
C GLY A 454 -12.30 27.68 20.64
N PHE A 455 -13.18 26.88 20.01
CA PHE A 455 -14.26 27.41 19.15
C PHE A 455 -15.70 26.85 19.39
N GLY A 456 -15.97 26.04 20.43
CA GLY A 456 -17.35 25.74 20.89
C GLY A 456 -17.63 24.33 21.46
N LYS A 457 -18.71 24.14 22.25
CA LYS A 457 -19.01 22.91 23.05
C LYS A 457 -20.39 22.27 22.76
N LYS A 458 -20.52 20.94 22.97
CA LYS A 458 -21.76 20.20 23.36
C LYS A 458 -21.49 18.75 23.88
N THR A 459 -22.27 18.30 24.88
CA THR A 459 -22.34 16.94 25.50
C THR A 459 -23.76 16.59 25.98
N SER A 460 -24.11 15.29 26.14
CA SER A 460 -25.34 14.84 26.82
C SER A 460 -25.15 13.54 27.66
N ASP A 461 -26.08 13.31 28.61
CA ASP A 461 -26.03 12.33 29.71
C ASP A 461 -27.10 11.22 29.65
N LYS A 462 -26.78 10.11 30.34
CA LYS A 462 -27.61 9.06 31.01
C LYS A 462 -27.93 7.73 30.30
N ALA A 463 -27.61 6.62 30.98
CA ALA A 463 -28.53 5.57 31.49
C ALA A 463 -27.79 4.57 32.43
N LYS A 464 -28.44 4.09 33.51
CA LYS A 464 -27.94 3.05 34.45
C LYS A 464 -28.97 1.91 34.53
N VAL A 465 -28.53 0.65 34.35
CA VAL A 465 -29.25 -0.58 34.73
C VAL A 465 -28.22 -1.60 35.28
N ALA A 466 -28.63 -2.45 36.22
CA ALA A 466 -27.74 -3.34 36.98
C ALA A 466 -27.01 -4.40 36.11
N PRO A 467 -25.67 -4.48 36.17
CA PRO A 467 -24.86 -5.33 35.28
C PRO A 467 -24.59 -6.75 35.83
N CYS A 468 -24.45 -7.73 34.93
CA CYS A 468 -23.64 -8.92 35.22
C CYS A 468 -22.16 -8.55 35.17
N CYS A 469 -21.34 -9.17 36.04
CA CYS A 469 -20.00 -8.71 36.30
C CYS A 469 -18.96 -9.82 36.06
N ARG A 470 -17.97 -9.57 35.21
CA ARG A 470 -16.81 -10.45 35.02
C ARG A 470 -15.51 -9.75 35.39
N GLN A 471 -14.62 -10.46 36.04
CA GLN A 471 -13.32 -9.94 36.49
C GLN A 471 -12.20 -10.68 35.76
N ALA A 472 -11.17 -9.94 35.37
CA ALA A 472 -9.94 -10.50 34.81
C ALA A 472 -8.74 -9.81 35.47
N PRO A 473 -7.90 -10.55 36.22
CA PRO A 473 -6.63 -10.01 36.68
C PRO A 473 -5.71 -9.81 35.48
N LEU A 474 -5.09 -8.64 35.39
CA LEU A 474 -4.09 -8.34 34.37
C LEU A 474 -2.73 -8.83 34.86
N CYS A 475 -1.89 -9.36 33.98
CA CYS A 475 -0.51 -9.68 34.38
C CYS A 475 0.34 -8.40 34.44
N LEU A 476 1.45 -8.45 35.19
CA LEU A 476 2.39 -7.33 35.28
C LEU A 476 3.03 -7.01 33.91
N PHE A 477 3.16 -8.01 33.04
CA PHE A 477 3.72 -7.88 31.70
C PHE A 477 2.66 -7.67 30.61
N GLN A 478 1.41 -7.34 30.96
CA GLN A 478 0.29 -7.32 29.99
C GLN A 478 0.54 -6.32 28.84
N ALA A 479 1.03 -5.12 29.15
CA ALA A 479 1.36 -4.11 28.15
C ALA A 479 2.57 -4.54 27.29
N ALA A 480 3.56 -5.22 27.90
CA ALA A 480 4.74 -5.73 27.21
C ALA A 480 4.39 -6.85 26.21
N LEU A 481 3.36 -7.65 26.49
CA LEU A 481 2.85 -8.66 25.59
C LEU A 481 1.95 -8.06 24.50
N TYR A 482 0.98 -7.23 24.87
CA TYR A 482 0.01 -6.64 23.93
C TYR A 482 0.67 -5.76 22.87
N ARG A 483 1.72 -4.99 23.22
CA ARG A 483 2.44 -4.15 22.24
C ARG A 483 3.01 -4.94 21.06
N LEU A 484 3.31 -6.22 21.24
CA LEU A 484 3.81 -7.10 20.16
C LEU A 484 2.76 -7.34 19.06
N SER A 485 1.49 -7.00 19.31
CA SER A 485 0.45 -7.01 18.28
C SER A 485 0.49 -5.79 17.35
N GLY A 486 1.27 -4.74 17.64
CA GLY A 486 1.52 -3.65 16.68
C GLY A 486 1.58 -2.23 17.26
N ASP A 487 1.16 -2.02 18.51
CA ASP A 487 1.22 -0.70 19.16
C ASP A 487 2.45 -0.58 20.06
N PHE A 488 3.53 -0.07 19.47
CA PHE A 488 4.83 0.04 20.10
C PHE A 488 5.07 1.35 20.86
N ASN A 489 4.04 2.17 21.08
CA ASN A 489 4.15 3.47 21.75
C ASN A 489 4.91 3.34 23.10
N PRO A 490 6.02 4.09 23.31
CA PRO A 490 6.82 4.00 24.54
C PRO A 490 6.04 4.28 25.83
N LEU A 491 4.92 5.01 25.75
CA LEU A 491 3.99 5.29 26.87
C LEU A 491 3.59 4.03 27.66
N HIS A 492 3.61 2.87 27.01
CA HIS A 492 3.15 1.60 27.56
C HIS A 492 4.27 0.71 28.13
N ILE A 493 5.54 1.13 28.05
CA ILE A 493 6.67 0.31 28.50
C ILE A 493 7.81 1.10 29.14
N ASP A 494 8.07 2.34 28.70
CA ASP A 494 9.18 3.17 29.17
C ASP A 494 8.71 4.11 30.29
N PRO A 495 9.24 3.96 31.53
CA PRO A 495 8.88 4.84 32.65
C PRO A 495 9.19 6.32 32.41
N SER A 496 10.28 6.64 31.72
CA SER A 496 10.68 8.02 31.45
C SER A 496 9.69 8.68 30.48
N PHE A 497 9.30 7.95 29.43
CA PHE A 497 8.34 8.44 28.46
C PHE A 497 6.93 8.55 29.06
N ALA A 498 6.53 7.60 29.91
CA ALA A 498 5.26 7.67 30.63
C ALA A 498 5.19 8.91 31.54
N ALA A 499 6.30 9.26 32.21
CA ALA A 499 6.41 10.46 33.03
C ALA A 499 6.25 11.75 32.20
N LEU A 500 6.83 11.82 31.00
CA LEU A 500 6.63 12.94 30.08
C LEU A 500 5.15 13.12 29.69
N GLY A 501 4.42 12.01 29.51
CA GLY A 501 2.98 12.02 29.27
C GLY A 501 2.11 12.32 30.50
N GLY A 502 2.71 12.61 31.66
CA GLY A 502 2.01 12.91 32.91
C GLY A 502 1.60 11.69 33.74
N TYR A 503 2.11 10.50 33.44
CA TYR A 503 1.81 9.26 34.16
C TYR A 503 2.96 8.83 35.06
N LYS A 504 2.65 8.39 36.29
CA LYS A 504 3.68 7.95 37.25
C LYS A 504 4.40 6.66 36.84
N THR A 505 3.72 5.81 36.08
CA THR A 505 4.22 4.52 35.60
C THR A 505 3.63 4.25 34.22
N PRO A 506 4.26 3.37 33.41
CA PRO A 506 3.68 2.94 32.14
C PRO A 506 2.25 2.40 32.31
N ILE A 507 1.35 2.84 31.43
CA ILE A 507 -0.06 2.45 31.46
C ILE A 507 -0.33 1.35 30.44
N LEU A 508 -1.36 0.54 30.67
CA LEU A 508 -1.83 -0.44 29.70
C LEU A 508 -2.51 0.26 28.50
N HIS A 509 -2.37 -0.31 27.31
CA HIS A 509 -3.07 0.17 26.12
C HIS A 509 -4.59 0.16 26.34
N GLY A 510 -5.27 1.24 25.95
CA GLY A 510 -6.74 1.29 25.97
C GLY A 510 -7.35 0.16 25.14
N LEU A 511 -6.78 -0.11 23.96
CA LEU A 511 -7.21 -1.19 23.08
C LEU A 511 -7.00 -2.61 23.67
N CYS A 512 -6.05 -2.77 24.61
CA CYS A 512 -5.94 -4.02 25.38
C CYS A 512 -7.14 -4.17 26.33
N SER A 513 -7.48 -3.13 27.09
CA SER A 513 -8.67 -3.15 27.97
C SER A 513 -9.98 -3.36 27.18
N PHE A 514 -10.04 -2.80 25.97
CA PHE A 514 -11.11 -3.04 25.00
C PHE A 514 -11.20 -4.52 24.59
N GLY A 515 -10.08 -5.17 24.27
CA GLY A 515 -10.05 -6.61 23.95
C GLY A 515 -10.53 -7.47 25.12
N PHE A 516 -10.13 -7.15 26.35
CA PHE A 516 -10.63 -7.81 27.57
C PHE A 516 -12.16 -7.66 27.72
N ALA A 517 -12.68 -6.45 27.55
CA ALA A 517 -14.11 -6.19 27.64
C ALA A 517 -14.90 -6.94 26.55
N ALA A 518 -14.41 -6.92 25.31
CA ALA A 518 -15.03 -7.60 24.18
C ALA A 518 -15.07 -9.12 24.38
N ARG A 519 -13.98 -9.73 24.87
CA ARG A 519 -13.98 -11.18 25.14
C ARG A 519 -14.95 -11.58 26.26
N HIS A 520 -15.13 -10.73 27.28
CA HIS A 520 -16.11 -11.00 28.34
C HIS A 520 -17.54 -11.03 27.79
N VAL A 521 -17.87 -10.10 26.87
CA VAL A 521 -19.15 -10.10 26.18
C VAL A 521 -19.29 -11.33 25.27
N LEU A 522 -18.27 -11.63 24.47
CA LEU A 522 -18.26 -12.75 23.54
C LEU A 522 -18.47 -14.09 24.28
N LYS A 523 -17.75 -14.28 25.40
CA LYS A 523 -17.91 -15.46 26.25
C LYS A 523 -19.30 -15.53 26.88
N HIS A 524 -19.73 -14.45 27.52
CA HIS A 524 -20.95 -14.49 28.32
C HIS A 524 -22.22 -14.52 27.47
N TYR A 525 -22.28 -13.71 26.41
CA TYR A 525 -23.47 -13.60 25.59
C TYR A 525 -23.41 -14.45 24.35
N ALA A 526 -22.25 -14.71 23.74
CA ALA A 526 -22.16 -15.44 22.47
C ALA A 526 -21.55 -16.85 22.59
N ASN A 527 -21.28 -17.34 23.80
CA ASN A 527 -20.61 -18.63 24.03
C ASN A 527 -19.30 -18.78 23.23
N ASN A 528 -18.52 -17.70 23.18
CA ASN A 528 -17.27 -17.61 22.40
C ASN A 528 -17.43 -17.81 20.88
N ASP A 529 -18.64 -17.78 20.33
CA ASP A 529 -18.89 -17.88 18.89
C ASP A 529 -18.59 -16.54 18.19
N VAL A 530 -17.48 -16.50 17.45
CA VAL A 530 -16.99 -15.29 16.76
C VAL A 530 -17.92 -14.81 15.66
N SER A 531 -18.70 -15.70 15.06
CA SER A 531 -19.67 -15.35 14.01
C SER A 531 -20.81 -14.47 14.54
N LYS A 532 -20.97 -14.44 15.86
CA LYS A 532 -22.00 -13.65 16.53
C LYS A 532 -21.56 -12.24 16.89
N PHE A 533 -20.31 -11.87 16.65
CA PHE A 533 -19.83 -10.52 16.95
C PHE A 533 -20.01 -9.60 15.74
N LYS A 534 -20.85 -8.56 15.85
CA LYS A 534 -21.08 -7.61 14.76
C LYS A 534 -20.28 -6.32 14.93
N SER A 535 -20.44 -5.63 16.06
CA SER A 535 -19.72 -4.38 16.31
C SER A 535 -19.54 -4.12 17.78
N ILE A 536 -18.57 -3.26 18.09
CA ILE A 536 -18.30 -2.75 19.44
C ILE A 536 -17.95 -1.26 19.37
N LYS A 537 -18.49 -0.48 20.30
CA LYS A 537 -18.10 0.91 20.54
C LYS A 537 -17.61 1.03 21.97
N VAL A 538 -16.56 1.81 22.22
CA VAL A 538 -16.10 2.19 23.58
C VAL A 538 -15.63 3.63 23.64
N ARG A 539 -15.72 4.25 24.83
CA ARG A 539 -15.00 5.46 25.19
C ARG A 539 -14.01 5.16 26.32
N PHE A 540 -12.75 5.53 26.13
CA PHE A 540 -11.70 5.44 27.13
C PHE A 540 -11.77 6.66 28.07
N VAL A 541 -11.67 6.44 29.38
CA VAL A 541 -11.90 7.51 30.36
C VAL A 541 -10.73 7.71 31.32
N LYS A 542 -10.14 6.61 31.80
CA LYS A 542 -9.01 6.64 32.74
C LYS A 542 -7.99 5.56 32.37
N PRO A 543 -6.71 5.78 32.70
CA PRO A 543 -5.66 4.78 32.47
C PRO A 543 -5.88 3.53 33.31
N VAL A 544 -5.40 2.40 32.78
CA VAL A 544 -5.32 1.12 33.48
C VAL A 544 -3.85 0.80 33.70
N LEU A 545 -3.47 0.29 34.87
CA LEU A 545 -2.09 -0.14 35.13
C LEU A 545 -1.97 -1.66 34.96
N PRO A 546 -0.90 -2.17 34.33
CA PRO A 546 -0.60 -3.61 34.34
C PRO A 546 -0.57 -4.16 35.78
N GLY A 547 -1.12 -5.35 36.00
CA GLY A 547 -1.27 -5.94 37.33
C GLY A 547 -2.59 -5.64 38.05
N GLN A 548 -3.36 -4.64 37.62
CA GLN A 548 -4.69 -4.36 38.18
C GLN A 548 -5.75 -5.38 37.73
N THR A 549 -6.92 -5.38 38.36
CA THR A 549 -8.04 -6.24 37.97
C THR A 549 -9.09 -5.45 37.20
N LEU A 550 -9.30 -5.82 35.93
CA LEU A 550 -10.37 -5.25 35.13
C LEU A 550 -11.70 -5.93 35.46
N GLN A 551 -12.71 -5.13 35.79
CA GLN A 551 -14.07 -5.57 36.09
C GLN A 551 -15.00 -5.06 34.99
N THR A 552 -15.52 -5.97 34.16
CA THR A 552 -16.47 -5.66 33.09
C THR A 552 -17.90 -5.90 33.57
N GLU A 553 -18.63 -4.80 33.66
CA GLU A 553 -20.06 -4.72 33.96
C GLU A 553 -20.83 -4.72 32.64
N MET A 554 -21.79 -5.63 32.44
CA MET A 554 -22.53 -5.77 31.18
C MET A 554 -24.03 -5.88 31.44
N TRP A 555 -24.86 -5.26 30.62
CA TRP A 555 -26.32 -5.41 30.67
C TRP A 555 -26.91 -5.43 29.27
N LYS A 556 -27.93 -6.26 29.07
CA LYS A 556 -28.60 -6.43 27.79
C LYS A 556 -29.81 -5.49 27.71
N GLU A 557 -29.86 -4.68 26.67
CA GLU A 557 -30.99 -3.80 26.34
C GLU A 557 -31.40 -4.05 24.88
N GLY A 558 -32.49 -4.80 24.68
CA GLY A 558 -32.95 -5.22 23.36
C GLY A 558 -31.89 -6.01 22.58
N SER A 559 -31.44 -5.43 21.47
CA SER A 559 -30.43 -5.99 20.55
C SER A 559 -28.99 -5.65 20.91
N ARG A 560 -28.78 -4.89 21.98
CA ARG A 560 -27.49 -4.29 22.35
C ARG A 560 -27.06 -4.77 23.72
N ILE A 561 -25.80 -5.19 23.83
CA ILE A 561 -25.16 -5.46 25.12
C ILE A 561 -24.37 -4.23 25.50
N HIS A 562 -24.87 -3.46 26.46
CA HIS A 562 -24.13 -2.35 27.02
C HIS A 562 -23.07 -2.87 27.97
N LEU A 563 -21.95 -2.15 28.07
CA LEU A 563 -20.88 -2.48 28.99
C LEU A 563 -20.22 -1.24 29.58
N GLN A 564 -19.61 -1.44 30.75
CA GLN A 564 -18.75 -0.51 31.45
C GLN A 564 -17.58 -1.32 32.02
N CYS A 565 -16.37 -0.74 32.06
CA CYS A 565 -15.25 -1.39 32.75
C CYS A 565 -14.73 -0.51 33.87
N ARG A 566 -14.39 -1.16 34.99
CA ARG A 566 -13.79 -0.54 36.18
C ARG A 566 -12.52 -1.25 36.59
N ILE A 567 -11.70 -0.58 37.38
CA ILE A 567 -10.62 -1.19 38.15
C ILE A 567 -11.19 -1.62 39.49
N LYS A 568 -11.08 -2.91 39.82
CA LYS A 568 -11.62 -3.46 41.06
C LYS A 568 -10.99 -2.80 42.29
N GLU A 569 -9.69 -2.54 42.23
CA GLU A 569 -8.90 -2.03 43.34
C GLU A 569 -9.24 -0.56 43.69
N THR A 570 -9.56 0.27 42.68
CA THR A 570 -9.81 1.71 42.89
C THR A 570 -11.26 2.12 42.68
N GLY A 571 -12.08 1.26 42.07
CA GLY A 571 -13.45 1.58 41.65
C GLY A 571 -13.54 2.50 40.43
N ASP A 572 -12.39 2.94 39.89
CA ASP A 572 -12.32 3.86 38.78
C ASP A 572 -12.91 3.27 37.51
N VAL A 573 -13.71 4.07 36.81
CA VAL A 573 -14.26 3.72 35.51
C VAL A 573 -13.24 4.02 34.42
N VAL A 574 -12.92 3.01 33.63
CA VAL A 574 -11.88 3.08 32.57
C VAL A 574 -12.47 2.98 31.16
N LEU A 575 -13.59 2.26 30.99
CA LEU A 575 -14.38 2.22 29.75
C LEU A 575 -15.83 2.62 30.02
N THR A 576 -16.39 3.51 29.21
CA THR A 576 -17.79 3.98 29.29
C THR A 576 -18.49 3.99 27.94
N SER A 577 -19.81 4.22 27.98
CA SER A 577 -20.66 4.41 26.80
C SER A 577 -20.48 3.30 25.77
N ALA A 578 -20.19 2.11 26.26
CA ALA A 578 -19.74 1.02 25.44
C ALA A 578 -20.87 0.04 25.18
N TYR A 579 -20.89 -0.52 23.98
CA TYR A 579 -21.83 -1.57 23.65
C TYR A 579 -21.27 -2.51 22.60
N VAL A 580 -21.79 -3.74 22.60
CA VAL A 580 -21.58 -4.75 21.57
C VAL A 580 -22.93 -5.11 20.96
N MET A 581 -23.00 -5.22 19.64
CA MET A 581 -24.17 -5.75 18.95
C MET A 581 -23.87 -7.19 18.50
N PRO A 582 -24.65 -8.20 18.95
CA PRO A 582 -24.54 -9.56 18.43
C PRO A 582 -25.35 -9.76 17.13
N THR A 583 -24.92 -10.68 16.26
CA THR A 583 -25.59 -10.90 14.95
C THR A 583 -27.02 -11.46 15.05
N TRP A 584 -27.38 -12.25 16.08
CA TRP A 584 -28.74 -12.77 16.26
C TRP A 584 -29.79 -11.70 16.66
N CYS A 585 -29.31 -10.51 17.01
CA CYS A 585 -30.12 -9.40 17.51
C CYS A 585 -30.37 -8.37 16.39
N TRP A 586 -29.74 -8.59 15.24
CA TRP A 586 -29.97 -7.87 14.02
C TRP A 586 -31.09 -8.57 13.25
N LYS A 587 -32.27 -7.95 13.24
CA LYS A 587 -33.17 -8.17 12.10
C LYS A 587 -32.50 -7.46 10.92
N PRO A 588 -32.23 -8.16 9.81
CA PRO A 588 -31.86 -7.46 8.59
C PRO A 588 -32.91 -6.36 8.35
N PRO A 589 -32.57 -5.17 7.80
CA PRO A 589 -33.54 -4.59 6.89
C PRO A 589 -33.87 -5.73 5.93
N GLN A 590 -35.13 -6.19 5.92
CA GLN A 590 -35.53 -7.36 5.16
C GLN A 590 -34.86 -7.26 3.80
N LYS A 591 -33.87 -8.13 3.56
CA LYS A 591 -33.47 -8.44 2.20
C LYS A 591 -34.69 -9.13 1.64
N HIS A 592 -35.61 -8.35 1.10
CA HIS A 592 -36.29 -8.77 -0.08
C HIS A 592 -35.18 -9.10 -1.07
N ILE A 593 -34.87 -10.39 -1.18
CA ILE A 593 -34.33 -10.93 -2.42
C ILE A 593 -35.48 -10.82 -3.41
N THR A 594 -35.71 -9.60 -3.86
CA THR A 594 -36.39 -9.28 -5.10
C THR A 594 -35.28 -8.66 -5.93
N ARG A 595 -35.05 -9.16 -7.15
CA ARG A 595 -34.18 -8.55 -8.15
C ARG A 595 -34.29 -7.02 -8.06
N GLY A 596 -33.31 -6.37 -7.43
CA GLY A 596 -33.34 -4.95 -7.12
C GLY A 596 -32.63 -4.16 -8.20
N LEU A 597 -33.12 -2.95 -8.48
CA LEU A 597 -32.51 -2.01 -9.41
C LEU A 597 -31.20 -1.48 -8.82
N GLN A 598 -30.15 -1.33 -9.65
CA GLN A 598 -28.86 -0.80 -9.21
C GLN A 598 -28.97 0.63 -8.67
N SER A 599 -29.91 1.41 -9.22
CA SER A 599 -30.24 2.76 -8.77
C SER A 599 -30.70 2.86 -7.31
N ASP A 600 -31.26 1.79 -6.73
CA ASP A 600 -31.75 1.80 -5.33
C ASP A 600 -30.61 2.12 -4.34
N LEU A 601 -29.38 1.68 -4.63
CA LEU A 601 -28.20 1.96 -3.80
C LEU A 601 -27.78 3.43 -3.87
N VAL A 602 -27.88 4.04 -5.06
CA VAL A 602 -27.53 5.45 -5.26
C VAL A 602 -28.55 6.35 -4.57
N PHE A 603 -29.85 6.02 -4.65
CA PHE A 603 -30.86 6.78 -3.93
C PHE A 603 -30.70 6.64 -2.40
N ALA A 604 -30.31 5.48 -1.88
CA ALA A 604 -29.99 5.36 -0.45
C ALA A 604 -28.88 6.34 -0.02
N GLU A 605 -27.82 6.47 -0.81
CA GLU A 605 -26.71 7.41 -0.58
C GLU A 605 -27.16 8.88 -0.68
N ILE A 606 -27.96 9.23 -1.70
CA ILE A 606 -28.58 10.58 -1.81
C ILE A 606 -29.41 10.89 -0.55
N GLY A 607 -30.13 9.90 -0.03
CA GLY A 607 -30.93 10.02 1.19
C GLY A 607 -30.09 10.31 2.44
N HIS A 608 -28.90 9.72 2.56
CA HIS A 608 -27.96 10.04 3.63
C HIS A 608 -27.48 11.48 3.54
N ARG A 609 -27.09 11.95 2.36
CA ARG A 609 -26.60 13.33 2.16
C ARG A 609 -27.64 14.39 2.42
N ILE A 610 -28.91 14.12 2.07
CA ILE A 610 -30.01 15.03 2.38
C ILE A 610 -30.22 15.15 3.91
N LYS A 611 -29.90 14.12 4.70
CA LYS A 611 -29.95 14.24 6.16
C LYS A 611 -28.83 15.11 6.72
N ASP A 612 -27.63 15.03 6.14
CA ASP A 612 -26.45 15.73 6.65
C ASP A 612 -26.41 17.20 6.21
N PHE A 613 -26.81 17.49 4.96
CA PHE A 613 -26.71 18.83 4.33
C PHE A 613 -28.05 19.45 3.96
N GLY A 614 -29.14 18.82 4.38
CA GLY A 614 -30.52 19.13 4.00
C GLY A 614 -30.93 20.60 3.98
N PRO A 615 -30.73 21.37 5.08
CA PRO A 615 -31.10 22.79 5.12
C PRO A 615 -30.39 23.65 4.07
N GLU A 616 -29.13 23.35 3.77
CA GLU A 616 -28.35 24.07 2.76
C GLU A 616 -28.82 23.72 1.34
N LEU A 617 -29.08 22.43 1.11
CA LEU A 617 -29.62 21.93 -0.15
C LEU A 617 -30.99 22.52 -0.46
N VAL A 618 -31.88 22.60 0.54
CA VAL A 618 -33.21 23.24 0.39
C VAL A 618 -33.06 24.71 0.00
N ARG A 619 -32.16 25.45 0.66
CA ARG A 619 -31.92 26.87 0.36
C ARG A 619 -31.40 27.10 -1.06
N LYS A 620 -30.50 26.23 -1.55
CA LYS A 620 -29.87 26.38 -2.87
C LYS A 620 -30.75 25.88 -4.02
N VAL A 621 -31.50 24.80 -3.80
CA VAL A 621 -32.25 24.10 -4.85
C VAL A 621 -33.71 24.57 -4.92
N ASN A 622 -34.41 24.61 -3.78
CA ASN A 622 -35.81 25.02 -3.65
C ASN A 622 -36.76 24.37 -4.68
N ALA A 623 -36.71 23.05 -4.83
CA ALA A 623 -37.50 22.31 -5.83
C ALA A 623 -37.75 20.84 -5.42
N VAL A 624 -38.76 20.22 -6.03
CA VAL A 624 -39.07 18.79 -5.90
C VAL A 624 -38.78 18.07 -7.21
N PHE A 625 -37.96 17.02 -7.15
CA PHE A 625 -37.59 16.19 -8.29
C PHE A 625 -38.17 14.79 -8.14
N GLN A 626 -38.84 14.33 -9.18
CA GLN A 626 -39.29 12.95 -9.30
C GLN A 626 -38.41 12.20 -10.29
N TRP A 627 -38.09 10.96 -9.97
CA TRP A 627 -37.31 10.06 -10.81
C TRP A 627 -38.14 8.82 -11.11
N GLU A 628 -38.17 8.42 -12.37
CA GLU A 628 -38.83 7.23 -12.88
C GLU A 628 -37.76 6.33 -13.50
N ILE A 629 -37.33 5.33 -12.73
CA ILE A 629 -36.33 4.37 -13.19
C ILE A 629 -37.04 3.25 -13.93
N THR A 630 -36.61 2.97 -15.15
CA THR A 630 -37.19 1.95 -16.01
C THR A 630 -36.28 0.73 -16.16
N GLN A 631 -36.87 -0.45 -16.29
CA GLN A 631 -36.16 -1.69 -16.62
C GLN A 631 -37.00 -2.46 -17.64
N GLY A 632 -36.41 -2.85 -18.77
CA GLY A 632 -37.14 -3.50 -19.87
C GLY A 632 -38.27 -2.63 -20.46
N GLY A 633 -38.13 -1.30 -20.44
CA GLY A 633 -39.10 -0.36 -21.00
C GLY A 633 -40.31 -0.05 -20.11
N ARG A 634 -40.39 -0.60 -18.89
CA ARG A 634 -41.44 -0.31 -17.89
C ARG A 634 -40.85 0.38 -16.68
N THR A 635 -41.60 1.27 -16.05
CA THR A 635 -41.19 1.91 -14.78
C THR A 635 -41.08 0.85 -13.69
N ALA A 636 -39.86 0.66 -13.20
CA ALA A 636 -39.52 -0.34 -12.19
C ALA A 636 -39.39 0.28 -10.80
N ALA A 637 -39.04 1.56 -10.68
CA ALA A 637 -39.11 2.31 -9.43
C ALA A 637 -39.39 3.79 -9.65
N GLN A 638 -40.00 4.42 -8.65
CA GLN A 638 -40.14 5.87 -8.58
C GLN A 638 -39.51 6.39 -7.29
N TRP A 639 -38.85 7.54 -7.39
CA TRP A 639 -38.19 8.20 -6.28
C TRP A 639 -38.51 9.69 -6.28
N THR A 640 -38.69 10.26 -5.10
CA THR A 640 -38.98 11.67 -4.91
C THR A 640 -37.93 12.30 -4.01
N ILE A 641 -37.22 13.30 -4.54
CA ILE A 641 -36.31 14.17 -3.79
C ILE A 641 -37.03 15.50 -3.59
N ASN A 642 -37.46 15.78 -2.36
CA ASN A 642 -38.06 17.07 -2.01
C ASN A 642 -37.01 17.96 -1.33
N LEU A 643 -36.54 18.98 -2.04
CA LEU A 643 -35.64 20.02 -1.54
C LEU A 643 -36.32 21.39 -1.54
N LYS A 644 -37.64 21.42 -1.34
CA LYS A 644 -38.45 22.65 -1.37
C LYS A 644 -38.90 23.11 0.02
N SER A 645 -39.00 22.21 0.99
CA SER A 645 -39.47 22.51 2.34
C SER A 645 -38.73 21.70 3.42
N GLY A 646 -38.76 22.22 4.65
CA GLY A 646 -38.13 21.59 5.82
C GLY A 646 -36.61 21.50 5.69
N THR A 647 -36.04 20.36 6.11
CA THR A 647 -34.62 20.03 5.92
C THR A 647 -34.38 19.19 4.67
N GLY A 648 -35.35 19.09 3.76
CA GLY A 648 -35.27 18.22 2.60
C GLY A 648 -35.52 16.74 2.95
N SER A 649 -36.00 15.97 1.97
CA SER A 649 -36.28 14.54 2.16
C SER A 649 -36.16 13.75 0.87
N LEU A 650 -35.88 12.46 1.01
CA LEU A 650 -35.97 11.46 -0.05
C LEU A 650 -37.02 10.42 0.33
N GLN A 651 -37.88 10.08 -0.63
CA GLN A 651 -38.93 9.08 -0.46
C GLN A 651 -38.98 8.16 -1.68
N LYS A 652 -39.21 6.86 -1.46
CA LYS A 652 -39.49 5.90 -2.54
C LYS A 652 -41.00 5.96 -2.84
N GLY A 653 -41.36 6.18 -4.09
CA GLY A 653 -42.73 6.37 -4.55
C GLY A 653 -42.96 7.72 -5.24
N PRO A 654 -44.11 7.86 -5.92
CA PRO A 654 -44.49 9.11 -6.58
C PRO A 654 -44.72 10.22 -5.55
N TYR A 655 -44.43 11.46 -5.95
CA TYR A 655 -44.75 12.60 -5.11
C TYR A 655 -46.26 12.82 -5.07
N SER A 656 -46.82 13.09 -3.89
CA SER A 656 -48.26 13.32 -3.70
C SER A 656 -48.75 14.64 -4.30
N GLY A 657 -47.84 15.60 -4.56
CA GLY A 657 -48.12 16.86 -5.26
C GLY A 657 -47.54 16.88 -6.68
N LYS A 658 -47.57 18.04 -7.34
CA LYS A 658 -46.94 18.22 -8.65
C LYS A 658 -45.41 18.40 -8.47
N PRO A 659 -44.55 17.50 -8.98
CA PRO A 659 -43.10 17.70 -8.95
C PRO A 659 -42.70 18.86 -9.88
N ASP A 660 -41.64 19.57 -9.52
CA ASP A 660 -41.12 20.67 -10.33
C ASP A 660 -40.39 20.13 -11.59
N VAL A 661 -39.72 18.96 -11.46
CA VAL A 661 -39.10 18.23 -12.58
C VAL A 661 -39.28 16.72 -12.38
N THR A 662 -39.60 16.00 -13.45
CA THR A 662 -39.61 14.53 -13.50
C THR A 662 -38.59 14.03 -14.51
N PHE A 663 -37.69 13.15 -14.08
CA PHE A 663 -36.72 12.45 -14.93
C PHE A 663 -37.16 11.01 -15.17
N THR A 664 -37.03 10.52 -16.40
CA THR A 664 -37.29 9.13 -16.76
C THR A 664 -36.11 8.56 -17.54
N LEU A 665 -35.51 7.47 -17.07
CA LEU A 665 -34.39 6.80 -17.74
C LEU A 665 -34.27 5.33 -17.32
N SER A 666 -33.48 4.53 -18.03
CA SER A 666 -33.22 3.14 -17.65
C SER A 666 -32.33 3.04 -16.42
N ASP A 667 -32.48 1.98 -15.62
CA ASP A 667 -31.61 1.70 -14.47
C ASP A 667 -30.12 1.65 -14.88
N GLU A 668 -29.84 1.06 -16.06
CA GLU A 668 -28.49 0.98 -16.61
C GLU A 668 -27.93 2.34 -17.03
N ASP A 669 -28.71 3.16 -17.74
CA ASP A 669 -28.28 4.49 -18.17
C ASP A 669 -28.14 5.44 -16.97
N PHE A 670 -28.98 5.29 -15.94
CA PHE A 670 -28.86 6.03 -14.69
C PHE A 670 -27.50 5.76 -14.03
N MET A 671 -27.09 4.48 -13.95
CA MET A 671 -25.78 4.13 -13.41
C MET A 671 -24.64 4.67 -14.26
N LYS A 672 -24.76 4.68 -15.59
CA LYS A 672 -23.75 5.30 -16.47
C LYS A 672 -23.63 6.81 -16.27
N VAL A 673 -24.76 7.50 -16.03
CA VAL A 673 -24.78 8.93 -15.73
C VAL A 673 -24.10 9.22 -14.39
N VAL A 674 -24.44 8.46 -13.33
CA VAL A 674 -23.85 8.61 -12.00
C VAL A 674 -22.33 8.32 -12.01
N GLN A 675 -21.89 7.34 -12.80
CA GLN A 675 -20.47 6.99 -12.95
C GLN A 675 -19.69 7.94 -13.88
N GLY A 676 -20.33 8.97 -14.44
CA GLY A 676 -19.70 9.89 -15.41
C GLY A 676 -19.37 9.26 -16.78
N LYS A 677 -19.85 8.04 -17.05
CA LYS A 677 -19.64 7.32 -18.32
C LYS A 677 -20.63 7.73 -19.42
N LEU A 678 -21.73 8.39 -19.04
CA LEU A 678 -22.72 8.94 -19.96
C LEU A 678 -23.05 10.37 -19.53
N ASP A 679 -22.79 11.32 -20.43
CA ASP A 679 -23.12 12.73 -20.18
C ASP A 679 -24.66 12.93 -20.14
N PRO A 680 -25.22 13.60 -19.12
CA PRO A 680 -26.67 13.79 -18.97
C PRO A 680 -27.32 14.56 -20.13
N GLN A 681 -26.62 15.54 -20.72
CA GLN A 681 -27.15 16.33 -21.83
C GLN A 681 -27.20 15.48 -23.10
N LYS A 682 -26.14 14.71 -23.38
CA LYS A 682 -26.13 13.74 -24.49
C LYS A 682 -27.19 12.66 -24.31
N ALA A 683 -27.40 12.16 -23.09
CA ALA A 683 -28.46 11.20 -22.79
C ALA A 683 -29.85 11.78 -23.06
N PHE A 684 -30.05 13.08 -22.78
CA PHE A 684 -31.31 13.77 -23.04
C PHE A 684 -31.59 13.92 -24.55
N PHE A 685 -30.63 14.42 -25.33
CA PHE A 685 -30.79 14.55 -26.78
C PHE A 685 -30.91 13.21 -27.52
N ALA A 686 -30.29 12.15 -27.00
CA ALA A 686 -30.42 10.80 -27.53
C ALA A 686 -31.74 10.10 -27.11
N GLY A 687 -32.61 10.76 -26.33
CA GLY A 687 -33.88 10.21 -25.86
C GLY A 687 -33.77 9.14 -24.77
N LYS A 688 -32.56 8.91 -24.24
CA LYS A 688 -32.27 7.93 -23.17
C LYS A 688 -32.60 8.46 -21.77
N LEU A 689 -32.48 9.77 -21.58
CA LEU A 689 -32.98 10.51 -20.41
C LEU A 689 -34.12 11.41 -20.89
N LYS A 690 -35.31 11.29 -20.30
CA LYS A 690 -36.42 12.22 -20.53
C LYS A 690 -36.58 13.09 -19.30
N ALA A 691 -36.79 14.38 -19.49
CA ALA A 691 -37.08 15.32 -18.41
C ALA A 691 -38.36 16.10 -18.76
N LYS A 692 -39.29 16.19 -17.81
CA LYS A 692 -40.54 16.94 -17.94
C LYS A 692 -40.66 17.92 -16.77
N GLY A 693 -41.24 19.10 -17.00
CA GLY A 693 -41.35 20.16 -16.00
C GLY A 693 -40.37 21.30 -16.25
N ASN A 694 -39.92 21.99 -15.19
CA ASN A 694 -39.01 23.13 -15.31
C ASN A 694 -37.55 22.66 -15.44
N ILE A 695 -37.13 22.36 -16.66
CA ILE A 695 -35.82 21.77 -16.98
C ILE A 695 -34.66 22.63 -16.45
N MET A 696 -34.80 23.96 -16.31
CA MET A 696 -33.73 24.80 -15.74
C MET A 696 -33.40 24.45 -14.27
N LEU A 697 -34.33 23.84 -13.53
CA LEU A 697 -34.07 23.37 -12.17
C LEU A 697 -33.23 22.09 -12.13
N SER A 698 -33.13 21.31 -13.23
CA SER A 698 -32.26 20.13 -13.29
C SER A 698 -30.78 20.51 -13.22
N GLN A 699 -30.40 21.65 -13.81
CA GLN A 699 -29.02 22.16 -13.79
C GLN A 699 -28.57 22.52 -12.37
N LYS A 700 -29.48 23.06 -11.54
CA LYS A 700 -29.17 23.34 -10.13
C LYS A 700 -28.89 22.07 -9.32
N LEU A 701 -29.67 21.02 -9.56
CA LEU A 701 -29.47 19.72 -8.92
C LEU A 701 -28.13 19.11 -9.35
N GLU A 702 -27.78 19.22 -10.64
CA GLU A 702 -26.52 18.69 -11.19
C GLU A 702 -25.29 19.42 -10.63
N THR A 703 -25.28 20.75 -10.58
CA THR A 703 -24.15 21.53 -10.03
C THR A 703 -23.87 21.17 -8.58
N ILE A 704 -24.93 21.00 -7.79
CA ILE A 704 -24.82 20.69 -6.37
C ILE A 704 -24.41 19.23 -6.15
N LEU A 705 -25.00 18.28 -6.90
CA LEU A 705 -24.54 16.91 -6.81
C LEU A 705 -23.09 16.75 -7.32
N LYS A 706 -22.64 17.50 -8.33
CA LYS A 706 -21.24 17.49 -8.81
C LYS A 706 -20.24 18.03 -7.78
N ASP A 707 -20.58 19.11 -7.07
CA ASP A 707 -19.73 19.65 -6.00
C ASP A 707 -19.52 18.65 -4.86
N TYR A 708 -20.49 17.74 -4.66
CA TYR A 708 -20.43 16.67 -3.66
C TYR A 708 -20.17 15.27 -4.24
N ALA A 709 -20.04 15.09 -5.56
CA ALA A 709 -19.85 13.80 -6.24
C ALA A 709 -18.43 13.59 -6.80
N LYS A 710 -17.48 14.49 -6.48
CA LYS A 710 -16.05 14.19 -6.66
C LYS A 710 -15.62 13.15 -5.62
N PHE A 711 -15.88 11.87 -5.92
CA PHE A 711 -15.38 10.69 -5.20
C PHE A 711 -14.40 9.91 -6.07
#